data_AF-A0A6F8Z0Y7-F1
#
_entry.id   AF-A0A6F8Z0Y7-F1
#
_cell.length_a   1.000
_cell.length_b   1.000
_cell.length_c   1.000
_cell.angle_alpha   90.00
_cell.angle_beta   90.00
_cell.angle_gamma   90.00
#
_symmetry.space_group_name_H-M   'P 1'
#
loop_
_entity.id
_entity.type
_entity.pdbx_description
1 polymer ?
#
loop_
_entity_poly.entity_id
_entity_poly.type
_entity_poly.pdbx_seq_one_letter_code
_entity_poly.pdbx_strand_id
1 'polypeptide(L)'
;MVVDVETLFHPALSPVGGSGDPAADVLADSVHRTALLPLIVIGEQGILDMSGVGGDGGSVSPASSVSWADAGTDRMRLTRGAVTVDGTANKPRLGDRDVDAAGHESAMLDGFRVAYDAIAARREEFAALARACAGMTVRVVVRPTWTYQSLLDETTHPDVLRDALDRDLALGLLWSNVDAGPLLAQLPRHEIAAIWQGDVPLFAGRPGSRDLVADSGEQLPVPLPRSGLDAALDKITALGEVDRQDQEWIISATLATRRPDRGHRGAEPMPGRVSGAAAEPDRLVVAACGLADQLVARGIPDRGLVNWLGLERVDSRQWLVLPMGAGLANGYVGVALFLAQLAELSGVPRYGEVASRAVGAIPRLYGTLAGRPDLVAAIGCGGLHGLGGIAYGLARLSTLLGDPTIREWTATAVEFAAAAAEAESSPDWATGYAGCLAAMTAVHAETGLEPAAALATRCADRLAGMLSTMDDTAAAGRLGFADGLAGIGWALHRFAAQGGPEYAEAARRALRQAGRRRDAGDEAEYGWCRGDAGLTLARSCLAGAAGDELAWTVRLLADRPVPRDLSLCHGELGIAEVLTVLSTQSVDPGAAAARRRRAGLVLDAIQWHGPSCGTPGGVLTPGLLTGLAGIGYGLLRLAMAERVPSALLLEPASRF
;
A
#
# COMPACT_ATOMS: atom_id res chain seq x y z
N MET A 1 -19.69 -22.55 13.68
CA MET A 1 -19.83 -23.88 13.06
C MET A 1 -19.31 -23.76 11.64
N VAL A 2 -18.34 -24.59 11.23
CA VAL A 2 -17.92 -24.67 9.83
C VAL A 2 -18.95 -25.57 9.13
N VAL A 3 -19.59 -25.05 8.09
CA VAL A 3 -20.68 -25.76 7.38
C VAL A 3 -20.22 -26.39 6.07
N ASP A 4 -19.08 -25.96 5.55
CA ASP A 4 -18.46 -26.49 4.36
C ASP A 4 -16.96 -26.71 4.59
N VAL A 5 -16.50 -27.93 4.31
CA VAL A 5 -15.12 -28.39 4.47
C VAL A 5 -14.62 -29.10 3.21
N GLU A 6 -15.35 -28.99 2.09
CA GLU A 6 -15.03 -29.71 0.85
C GLU A 6 -13.71 -29.24 0.22
N THR A 7 -13.19 -28.08 0.63
CA THR A 7 -11.96 -27.46 0.12
C THR A 7 -10.75 -27.60 1.08
N LEU A 8 -10.84 -28.44 2.11
CA LEU A 8 -9.65 -28.79 2.91
C LEU A 8 -8.56 -29.41 2.03
N PHE A 9 -7.30 -29.22 2.41
CA PHE A 9 -6.13 -29.65 1.61
C PHE A 9 -6.12 -29.09 0.18
N HIS A 10 -6.64 -27.88 -0.04
CA HIS A 10 -6.62 -27.28 -1.37
C HIS A 10 -5.20 -27.21 -1.95
N PRO A 11 -4.93 -27.80 -3.13
CA PRO A 11 -3.60 -27.82 -3.71
C PRO A 11 -3.16 -26.42 -4.18
N ALA A 12 -1.85 -26.23 -4.36
CA ALA A 12 -1.33 -25.08 -5.06
C ALA A 12 -1.53 -25.25 -6.57
N LEU A 13 -2.12 -24.25 -7.22
CA LEU A 13 -2.35 -24.24 -8.68
C LEU A 13 -1.24 -23.51 -9.43
N SER A 14 -0.44 -22.70 -8.73
CA SER A 14 0.69 -21.97 -9.31
C SER A 14 1.83 -22.92 -9.72
N PRO A 15 2.58 -22.58 -10.78
CA PRO A 15 3.73 -23.38 -11.23
C PRO A 15 4.82 -23.50 -10.14
N VAL A 16 5.66 -24.53 -10.28
CA VAL A 16 6.82 -24.76 -9.41
C VAL A 16 7.78 -23.57 -9.53
N GLY A 17 7.95 -22.81 -8.45
CA GLY A 17 8.80 -21.62 -8.42
C GLY A 17 8.10 -20.32 -8.04
N GLY A 18 6.78 -20.34 -7.80
CA GLY A 18 6.03 -19.21 -7.25
C GLY A 18 5.65 -18.13 -8.27
N SER A 19 5.07 -17.03 -7.79
CA SER A 19 4.76 -15.83 -8.59
C SER A 19 6.02 -15.02 -8.95
N GLY A 20 7.15 -15.38 -8.33
CA GLY A 20 8.41 -14.63 -8.37
C GLY A 20 8.43 -13.44 -7.40
N ASP A 21 7.33 -13.09 -6.75
CA ASP A 21 7.33 -12.15 -5.63
C ASP A 21 7.28 -12.94 -4.31
N PRO A 22 8.36 -12.94 -3.50
CA PRO A 22 8.38 -13.69 -2.25
C PRO A 22 7.23 -13.33 -1.30
N ALA A 23 6.84 -12.05 -1.25
CA ALA A 23 5.77 -11.62 -0.37
C ALA A 23 4.41 -12.11 -0.86
N ALA A 24 4.16 -12.11 -2.17
CA ALA A 24 2.93 -12.66 -2.74
C ALA A 24 2.80 -14.17 -2.45
N ASP A 25 3.90 -14.90 -2.58
CA ASP A 25 3.92 -16.35 -2.32
C ASP A 25 3.67 -16.65 -0.84
N VAL A 26 4.28 -15.90 0.08
CA VAL A 26 4.01 -16.04 1.53
C VAL A 26 2.59 -15.68 1.90
N LEU A 27 2.01 -14.60 1.34
CA LEU A 27 0.61 -14.25 1.60
C LEU A 27 -0.34 -15.34 1.11
N ALA A 28 -0.05 -15.91 -0.06
CA ALA A 28 -0.80 -17.03 -0.61
C ALA A 28 -0.65 -18.33 0.19
N ASP A 29 0.42 -18.50 0.96
CA ASP A 29 0.62 -19.66 1.87
C ASP A 29 0.28 -19.36 3.34
N SER A 30 -0.39 -18.24 3.60
CA SER A 30 -0.73 -17.79 4.96
C SER A 30 -2.17 -18.06 5.36
N VAL A 31 -2.50 -17.76 6.62
CA VAL A 31 -3.88 -17.71 7.14
C VAL A 31 -4.83 -16.85 6.30
N HIS A 32 -4.31 -15.86 5.55
CA HIS A 32 -5.10 -15.03 4.63
C HIS A 32 -5.80 -15.88 3.55
N ARG A 33 -5.15 -16.92 3.04
CA ARG A 33 -5.70 -17.80 1.99
C ARG A 33 -6.95 -18.56 2.43
N THR A 34 -7.18 -18.71 3.73
CA THR A 34 -8.38 -19.41 4.25
C THR A 34 -9.67 -18.66 3.98
N ALA A 35 -9.60 -17.36 3.68
CA ALA A 35 -10.75 -16.45 3.59
C ALA A 35 -11.62 -16.45 4.87
N LEU A 36 -11.12 -16.93 6.01
CA LEU A 36 -11.80 -16.81 7.30
C LEU A 36 -11.58 -15.44 7.94
N LEU A 37 -10.45 -14.81 7.61
CA LEU A 37 -10.09 -13.44 7.99
C LEU A 37 -10.52 -12.45 6.91
N PRO A 38 -10.69 -11.15 7.23
CA PRO A 38 -11.21 -10.14 6.30
C PRO A 38 -10.54 -10.21 4.93
N LEU A 39 -11.37 -10.36 3.89
CA LEU A 39 -10.95 -10.50 2.50
C LEU A 39 -11.77 -9.52 1.69
N ILE A 40 -11.24 -8.31 1.56
CA ILE A 40 -11.92 -7.22 0.90
C ILE A 40 -11.74 -7.34 -0.61
N VAL A 41 -12.87 -7.38 -1.31
CA VAL A 41 -12.93 -7.34 -2.78
C VAL A 41 -13.51 -6.01 -3.21
N ILE A 42 -12.78 -5.34 -4.09
CA ILE A 42 -13.16 -4.07 -4.71
C ILE A 42 -13.55 -4.37 -6.15
N GLY A 43 -14.69 -3.86 -6.60
CA GLY A 43 -15.10 -3.91 -7.98
C GLY A 43 -15.79 -2.61 -8.40
N GLU A 44 -16.25 -2.57 -9.65
CA GLU A 44 -16.83 -1.37 -10.27
C GLU A 44 -18.00 -0.78 -9.46
N GLN A 45 -18.82 -1.64 -8.86
CA GLN A 45 -20.06 -1.23 -8.20
C GLN A 45 -19.90 -0.97 -6.70
N GLY A 46 -18.85 -1.50 -6.08
CA GLY A 46 -18.73 -1.46 -4.64
C GLY A 46 -17.56 -2.26 -4.06
N ILE A 47 -17.60 -2.37 -2.73
CA ILE A 47 -16.59 -3.03 -1.92
C ILE A 47 -17.31 -4.00 -1.00
N LEU A 48 -16.80 -5.22 -0.90
CA LEU A 48 -17.39 -6.27 -0.05
C LEU A 48 -16.31 -7.08 0.66
N ASP A 49 -16.50 -7.32 1.95
CA ASP A 49 -15.73 -8.33 2.69
C ASP A 49 -16.35 -9.71 2.46
N MET A 50 -15.67 -10.55 1.69
CA MET A 50 -16.13 -11.92 1.37
C MET A 50 -15.66 -12.96 2.39
N SER A 51 -15.11 -12.53 3.53
CA SER A 51 -14.56 -13.45 4.52
C SER A 51 -15.59 -14.11 5.43
N GLY A 52 -15.15 -15.17 6.12
CA GLY A 52 -15.90 -15.83 7.18
C GLY A 52 -16.30 -14.91 8.34
N VAL A 53 -15.56 -13.82 8.59
CA VAL A 53 -15.89 -12.80 9.62
C VAL A 53 -16.50 -11.52 9.05
N GLY A 54 -16.80 -11.50 7.73
CA GLY A 54 -17.50 -10.43 7.04
C GLY A 54 -19.02 -10.48 7.26
N GLY A 55 -19.79 -10.30 6.19
CA GLY A 55 -21.25 -10.41 6.24
C GLY A 55 -21.99 -9.14 6.66
N ASP A 56 -21.36 -7.98 6.44
CA ASP A 56 -21.95 -6.66 6.64
C ASP A 56 -23.18 -6.46 5.74
N GLY A 57 -24.37 -6.43 6.35
CA GLY A 57 -25.62 -6.11 5.65
C GLY A 57 -25.61 -4.66 5.14
N GLY A 58 -26.21 -4.44 3.97
CA GLY A 58 -26.23 -3.11 3.34
C GLY A 58 -25.00 -2.81 2.48
N SER A 59 -24.03 -3.74 2.41
CA SER A 59 -22.87 -3.62 1.51
C SER A 59 -23.30 -3.78 0.05
N VAL A 60 -22.57 -3.17 -0.87
CA VAL A 60 -22.84 -3.28 -2.31
C VAL A 60 -21.92 -4.34 -2.91
N SER A 61 -22.50 -5.26 -3.68
CA SER A 61 -21.74 -6.24 -4.45
C SER A 61 -20.69 -5.53 -5.31
N PRO A 62 -19.43 -6.01 -5.35
CA PRO A 62 -18.37 -5.38 -6.14
C PRO A 62 -18.63 -5.50 -7.64
N ALA A 63 -19.33 -6.55 -8.08
CA ALA A 63 -19.73 -6.76 -9.45
C ALA A 63 -21.21 -6.42 -9.64
N SER A 64 -21.54 -5.90 -10.83
CA SER A 64 -22.92 -5.82 -11.31
C SER A 64 -23.53 -7.20 -11.35
N SER A 65 -24.78 -7.33 -10.91
CA SER A 65 -25.52 -8.58 -11.08
C SER A 65 -26.79 -8.36 -11.88
N VAL A 66 -27.26 -9.44 -12.49
CA VAL A 66 -28.52 -9.48 -13.21
C VAL A 66 -29.67 -9.52 -12.19
N SER A 67 -30.69 -8.70 -12.44
CA SER A 67 -31.91 -8.60 -11.63
C SER A 67 -33.12 -8.38 -12.54
N TRP A 68 -34.32 -8.50 -11.97
CA TRP A 68 -35.57 -8.26 -12.69
C TRP A 68 -36.29 -7.04 -12.12
N ALA A 69 -36.38 -5.97 -12.92
CA ALA A 69 -37.27 -4.86 -12.61
C ALA A 69 -38.72 -5.25 -12.92
N ASP A 70 -39.66 -4.76 -12.11
CA ASP A 70 -41.10 -5.04 -12.25
C ASP A 70 -41.42 -6.55 -12.29
N ALA A 71 -40.67 -7.35 -11.53
CA ALA A 71 -40.75 -8.81 -11.51
C ALA A 71 -42.19 -9.30 -11.25
N GLY A 72 -42.65 -10.27 -12.04
CA GLY A 72 -44.01 -10.82 -11.95
C GLY A 72 -45.09 -9.97 -12.61
N THR A 73 -44.73 -8.92 -13.37
CA THR A 73 -45.67 -8.08 -14.14
C THR A 73 -45.42 -8.18 -15.64
N ASP A 74 -46.33 -7.60 -16.45
CA ASP A 74 -46.17 -7.44 -17.90
C ASP A 74 -45.07 -6.42 -18.29
N ARG A 75 -44.53 -5.68 -17.32
CA ARG A 75 -43.41 -4.74 -17.49
C ARG A 75 -42.06 -5.32 -17.07
N MET A 76 -42.04 -6.60 -16.67
CA MET A 76 -40.85 -7.29 -16.21
C MET A 76 -39.74 -7.19 -17.26
N ARG A 77 -38.58 -6.69 -16.84
CA ARG A 77 -37.41 -6.56 -17.71
C ARG A 77 -36.13 -6.84 -16.93
N LEU A 78 -35.16 -7.39 -17.64
CA LEU A 78 -33.84 -7.66 -17.09
C LEU A 78 -33.09 -6.34 -16.90
N THR A 79 -32.56 -6.14 -15.70
CA THR A 79 -31.76 -4.97 -15.33
C THR A 79 -30.42 -5.41 -14.77
N ARG A 80 -29.37 -4.62 -15.05
CA ARG A 80 -28.03 -4.79 -14.46
C ARG A 80 -27.76 -3.62 -13.55
N GLY A 81 -27.19 -3.88 -12.39
CA GLY A 81 -26.78 -2.81 -11.49
C GLY A 81 -26.17 -3.33 -10.20
N ALA A 82 -25.79 -2.37 -9.35
CA ALA A 82 -25.39 -2.62 -7.97
C ALA A 82 -26.50 -3.34 -7.20
N VAL A 83 -26.18 -4.49 -6.64
CA VAL A 83 -27.08 -5.21 -5.72
C VAL A 83 -26.56 -5.09 -4.30
N THR A 84 -27.47 -4.75 -3.39
CA THR A 84 -27.18 -4.71 -1.96
C THR A 84 -27.21 -6.14 -1.42
N VAL A 85 -26.16 -6.51 -0.69
CA VAL A 85 -26.04 -7.80 -0.04
C VAL A 85 -26.80 -7.75 1.28
N ASP A 86 -27.73 -8.68 1.46
CA ASP A 86 -28.38 -8.91 2.74
C ASP A 86 -27.36 -9.44 3.75
N GLY A 87 -27.44 -8.99 5.01
CA GLY A 87 -26.53 -9.45 6.06
C GLY A 87 -26.57 -10.97 6.22
N THR A 88 -25.41 -11.60 6.36
CA THR A 88 -25.29 -13.05 6.45
C THR A 88 -25.17 -13.52 7.90
N ALA A 89 -25.49 -14.79 8.16
CA ALA A 89 -25.57 -15.36 9.51
C ALA A 89 -24.20 -15.72 10.14
N ASN A 90 -23.11 -15.19 9.62
CA ASN A 90 -21.73 -15.46 10.06
C ASN A 90 -21.21 -14.47 11.12
N LYS A 91 -22.01 -13.45 11.50
CA LYS A 91 -21.67 -12.53 12.59
C LYS A 91 -22.25 -12.97 13.94
N PRO A 92 -21.45 -12.99 15.02
CA PRO A 92 -21.97 -13.14 16.37
C PRO A 92 -22.88 -11.96 16.73
N ARG A 93 -24.00 -12.26 17.42
CA ARG A 93 -24.96 -11.27 17.89
C ARG A 93 -25.00 -11.23 19.42
N LEU A 94 -24.95 -10.02 19.99
CA LEU A 94 -25.18 -9.78 21.42
C LEU A 94 -26.50 -9.00 21.57
N GLY A 95 -27.58 -9.73 21.82
CA GLY A 95 -28.94 -9.19 21.68
C GLY A 95 -29.20 -8.84 20.22
N ASP A 96 -29.63 -7.60 19.95
CA ASP A 96 -29.92 -7.15 18.59
C ASP A 96 -28.71 -6.60 17.82
N ARG A 97 -27.54 -6.52 18.46
CA ARG A 97 -26.34 -5.91 17.88
C ARG A 97 -25.38 -6.97 17.33
N ASP A 98 -24.93 -6.75 16.09
CA ASP A 98 -23.81 -7.49 15.53
C ASP A 98 -22.50 -7.07 16.20
N VAL A 99 -21.62 -8.05 16.41
CA VAL A 99 -20.30 -7.85 17.01
C VAL A 99 -19.24 -7.95 15.93
N ASP A 100 -18.48 -6.89 15.72
CA ASP A 100 -17.39 -6.87 14.73
C ASP A 100 -16.13 -7.54 15.26
N ALA A 101 -15.54 -8.44 14.45
CA ALA A 101 -14.28 -9.10 14.75
C ALA A 101 -13.13 -8.11 15.02
N ALA A 102 -13.10 -6.94 14.36
CA ALA A 102 -12.04 -5.94 14.55
C ALA A 102 -11.91 -5.44 16.01
N GLY A 103 -12.98 -5.54 16.81
CA GLY A 103 -12.96 -5.21 18.24
C GLY A 103 -12.40 -6.31 19.14
N HIS A 104 -12.13 -7.49 18.60
CA HIS A 104 -11.78 -8.72 19.35
C HIS A 104 -10.45 -9.35 18.89
N GLU A 105 -9.55 -8.54 18.33
CA GLU A 105 -8.22 -8.92 17.85
C GLU A 105 -7.43 -9.78 18.88
N SER A 106 -7.33 -9.35 20.14
CA SER A 106 -6.64 -10.11 21.19
C SER A 106 -7.22 -11.51 21.37
N ALA A 107 -8.54 -11.65 21.38
CA ALA A 107 -9.19 -12.95 21.56
C ALA A 107 -8.97 -13.88 20.35
N MET A 108 -8.94 -13.35 19.13
CA MET A 108 -8.61 -14.12 17.94
C MET A 108 -7.16 -14.59 17.93
N LEU A 109 -6.22 -13.72 18.30
CA LEU A 109 -4.80 -14.07 18.42
C LEU A 109 -4.59 -15.15 19.51
N ASP A 110 -5.26 -15.03 20.65
CA ASP A 110 -5.17 -16.03 21.72
C ASP A 110 -5.72 -17.39 21.27
N GLY A 111 -6.87 -17.41 20.59
CA GLY A 111 -7.42 -18.64 20.01
C GLY A 111 -6.51 -19.27 18.96
N PHE A 112 -5.92 -18.44 18.08
CA PHE A 112 -4.94 -18.88 17.08
C PHE A 112 -3.71 -19.50 17.73
N ARG A 113 -3.13 -18.84 18.75
CA ARG A 113 -1.96 -19.34 19.50
C ARG A 113 -2.25 -20.69 20.15
N VAL A 114 -3.41 -20.85 20.79
CA VAL A 114 -3.79 -22.13 21.42
C VAL A 114 -3.78 -23.27 20.41
N ALA A 115 -4.40 -23.08 19.23
CA ALA A 115 -4.42 -24.10 18.19
C ALA A 115 -3.03 -24.34 17.59
N TYR A 116 -2.29 -23.26 17.29
CA TYR A 116 -0.96 -23.31 16.71
C TYR A 116 0.03 -24.05 17.61
N ASP A 117 0.10 -23.67 18.89
CA ASP A 117 1.02 -24.25 19.87
C ASP A 117 0.68 -25.73 20.15
N ALA A 118 -0.60 -26.09 20.15
CA ALA A 118 -1.03 -27.49 20.28
C ALA A 118 -0.54 -28.35 19.10
N ILE A 119 -0.70 -27.87 17.86
CA ILE A 119 -0.22 -28.58 16.66
C ILE A 119 1.31 -28.64 16.66
N ALA A 120 1.98 -27.54 16.95
CA ALA A 120 3.45 -27.49 16.98
C ALA A 120 4.04 -28.46 18.02
N ALA A 121 3.43 -28.58 19.21
CA ALA A 121 3.86 -29.49 20.28
C ALA A 121 3.58 -30.98 20.00
N ARG A 122 2.64 -31.28 19.09
CA ARG A 122 2.20 -32.64 18.72
C ARG A 122 2.27 -32.87 17.21
N ARG A 123 3.32 -32.33 16.58
CA ARG A 123 3.49 -32.28 15.13
C ARG A 123 3.30 -33.63 14.43
N GLU A 124 3.96 -34.68 14.92
CA GLU A 124 3.88 -36.01 14.31
C GLU A 124 2.49 -36.64 14.45
N GLU A 125 1.83 -36.43 15.59
CA GLU A 125 0.47 -36.91 15.83
C GLU A 125 -0.52 -36.22 14.89
N PHE A 126 -0.42 -34.90 14.74
CA PHE A 126 -1.25 -34.15 13.80
C PHE A 126 -0.94 -34.50 12.34
N ALA A 127 0.34 -34.69 11.99
CA ALA A 127 0.74 -35.16 10.67
C ALA A 127 0.19 -36.56 10.34
N ALA A 128 0.10 -37.46 11.32
CA ALA A 128 -0.54 -38.76 11.13
C ALA A 128 -2.04 -38.65 10.83
N LEU A 129 -2.75 -37.74 11.51
CA LEU A 129 -4.15 -37.42 11.20
C LEU A 129 -4.30 -36.86 9.78
N ALA A 130 -3.41 -35.94 9.37
CA ALA A 130 -3.41 -35.42 8.01
C ALA A 130 -3.19 -36.53 6.96
N ARG A 131 -2.24 -37.46 7.21
CA ARG A 131 -1.99 -38.60 6.31
C ARG A 131 -3.18 -39.55 6.20
N ALA A 132 -3.94 -39.74 7.27
CA ALA A 132 -5.17 -40.55 7.23
C ALA A 132 -6.23 -39.97 6.28
N CYS A 133 -6.17 -38.67 5.96
CA CYS A 133 -7.04 -37.99 5.01
C CYS A 133 -6.62 -38.16 3.54
N ALA A 134 -5.53 -38.85 3.22
CA ALA A 134 -4.96 -38.90 1.87
C ALA A 134 -5.94 -39.31 0.76
N GLY A 135 -6.91 -40.19 1.09
CA GLY A 135 -7.86 -40.76 0.13
C GLY A 135 -9.21 -40.03 0.02
N MET A 136 -9.47 -39.00 0.82
CA MET A 136 -10.76 -38.28 0.75
C MET A 136 -10.90 -37.52 -0.57
N THR A 137 -12.13 -37.34 -1.03
CA THR A 137 -12.40 -36.45 -2.17
C THR A 137 -12.48 -35.01 -1.67
N VAL A 138 -11.77 -34.10 -2.33
CA VAL A 138 -11.81 -32.66 -2.07
C VAL A 138 -12.12 -31.90 -3.35
N ARG A 139 -12.83 -30.78 -3.24
CA ARG A 139 -13.07 -29.85 -4.33
C ARG A 139 -11.82 -28.99 -4.56
N VAL A 140 -11.45 -28.84 -5.82
CA VAL A 140 -10.36 -27.98 -6.26
C VAL A 140 -10.96 -26.80 -7.01
N VAL A 141 -10.89 -25.61 -6.40
CA VAL A 141 -11.42 -24.38 -6.98
C VAL A 141 -10.35 -23.76 -7.87
N VAL A 142 -10.45 -24.03 -9.18
CA VAL A 142 -9.45 -23.56 -10.17
C VAL A 142 -9.67 -22.12 -10.62
N ARG A 143 -10.90 -21.62 -10.47
CA ARG A 143 -11.30 -20.25 -10.79
C ARG A 143 -12.39 -19.81 -9.81
N PRO A 144 -12.46 -18.52 -9.44
CA PRO A 144 -13.53 -18.02 -8.59
C PRO A 144 -14.92 -18.28 -9.21
N THR A 145 -15.86 -18.77 -8.39
CA THR A 145 -17.22 -19.10 -8.84
C THR A 145 -17.96 -17.93 -9.48
N TRP A 146 -17.74 -16.71 -9.00
CA TRP A 146 -18.39 -15.52 -9.55
C TRP A 146 -18.02 -15.28 -11.02
N THR A 147 -16.81 -15.68 -11.48
CA THR A 147 -16.46 -15.61 -12.91
C THR A 147 -17.36 -16.50 -13.75
N TYR A 148 -17.66 -17.71 -13.26
CA TYR A 148 -18.56 -18.62 -13.97
C TYR A 148 -20.01 -18.14 -13.93
N GLN A 149 -20.46 -17.58 -12.80
CA GLN A 149 -21.79 -16.98 -12.71
C GLN A 149 -21.94 -15.82 -13.70
N SER A 150 -20.95 -14.92 -13.80
CA SER A 150 -20.97 -13.86 -14.80
C SER A 150 -21.02 -14.40 -16.23
N LEU A 151 -20.28 -15.46 -16.55
CA LEU A 151 -20.37 -16.09 -17.87
C LEU A 151 -21.73 -16.75 -18.13
N LEU A 152 -22.33 -17.40 -17.13
CA LEU A 152 -23.68 -17.99 -17.25
C LEU A 152 -24.72 -16.89 -17.51
N ASP A 153 -24.65 -15.77 -16.78
CA ASP A 153 -25.53 -14.62 -16.94
C ASP A 153 -25.33 -13.96 -18.33
N GLU A 154 -24.09 -13.68 -18.72
CA GLU A 154 -23.82 -12.96 -19.96
C GLU A 154 -24.06 -13.82 -21.21
N THR A 155 -23.78 -15.12 -21.14
CA THR A 155 -24.00 -16.03 -22.29
C THR A 155 -25.44 -16.49 -22.46
N THR A 156 -26.35 -16.07 -21.57
CA THR A 156 -27.80 -16.25 -21.73
C THR A 156 -28.50 -15.00 -22.26
N HIS A 157 -27.75 -13.97 -22.68
CA HIS A 157 -28.33 -12.80 -23.36
C HIS A 157 -29.00 -13.20 -24.69
N PRO A 158 -30.18 -12.64 -25.06
CA PRO A 158 -30.87 -13.00 -26.29
C PRO A 158 -30.03 -12.85 -27.57
N ASP A 159 -29.14 -11.85 -27.64
CA ASP A 159 -28.26 -11.68 -28.80
C ASP A 159 -27.23 -12.81 -28.92
N VAL A 160 -26.78 -13.36 -27.78
CA VAL A 160 -25.81 -14.47 -27.72
C VAL A 160 -26.51 -15.83 -27.91
N LEU A 161 -27.78 -15.95 -27.49
CA LEU A 161 -28.55 -17.19 -27.62
C LEU A 161 -29.13 -17.44 -29.02
N ARG A 162 -29.12 -16.43 -29.91
CA ARG A 162 -29.64 -16.58 -31.29
C ARG A 162 -28.76 -17.50 -32.15
N ASP A 163 -27.46 -17.52 -31.89
CA ASP A 163 -26.49 -18.36 -32.60
C ASP A 163 -25.58 -19.07 -31.59
N ALA A 164 -25.46 -20.39 -31.72
CA ALA A 164 -24.56 -21.17 -30.88
C ALA A 164 -23.09 -20.75 -31.02
N LEU A 165 -22.69 -20.23 -32.19
CA LEU A 165 -21.34 -19.73 -32.41
C LEU A 165 -21.04 -18.48 -31.60
N ASP A 166 -22.01 -17.56 -31.47
CA ASP A 166 -21.85 -16.34 -30.66
C ASP A 166 -21.64 -16.69 -29.18
N ARG A 167 -22.37 -17.69 -28.68
CA ARG A 167 -22.17 -18.22 -27.33
C ARG A 167 -20.78 -18.82 -27.15
N ASP A 168 -20.32 -19.63 -28.10
CA ASP A 168 -19.01 -20.26 -28.03
C ASP A 168 -17.86 -19.23 -28.09
N LEU A 169 -18.00 -18.20 -28.94
CA LEU A 169 -17.06 -17.07 -29.03
C LEU A 169 -16.96 -16.30 -27.71
N ALA A 170 -18.08 -16.04 -27.03
CA ALA A 170 -18.09 -15.40 -25.72
C ALA A 170 -17.36 -16.25 -24.65
N LEU A 171 -17.55 -17.56 -24.67
CA LEU A 171 -16.84 -18.50 -23.79
C LEU A 171 -15.35 -18.64 -24.12
N GLY A 172 -14.91 -18.13 -25.29
CA GLY A 172 -13.50 -17.95 -25.65
C GLY A 172 -12.69 -17.21 -24.59
N LEU A 173 -13.33 -16.37 -23.75
CA LEU A 173 -12.69 -15.70 -22.62
C LEU A 173 -12.01 -16.66 -21.63
N LEU A 174 -12.49 -17.90 -21.48
CA LEU A 174 -11.87 -18.90 -20.60
C LEU A 174 -10.48 -19.32 -21.07
N TRP A 175 -10.17 -19.12 -22.35
CA TRP A 175 -8.86 -19.40 -22.93
C TRP A 175 -7.83 -18.29 -22.69
N SER A 176 -8.20 -17.16 -22.08
CA SER A 176 -7.29 -16.00 -21.87
C SER A 176 -6.04 -16.30 -21.03
N ASN A 177 -6.08 -17.33 -20.17
CA ASN A 177 -4.99 -17.64 -19.22
C ASN A 177 -4.21 -18.92 -19.56
N VAL A 178 -4.37 -19.48 -20.77
CA VAL A 178 -3.70 -20.75 -21.12
C VAL A 178 -2.18 -20.64 -21.23
N ASP A 179 -1.68 -19.44 -21.50
CA ASP A 179 -0.24 -19.17 -21.59
C ASP A 179 0.47 -19.25 -20.22
N ALA A 180 -0.29 -19.26 -19.10
CA ALA A 180 0.29 -19.41 -17.77
C ALA A 180 0.77 -20.85 -17.47
N GLY A 181 0.42 -21.82 -18.32
CA GLY A 181 1.00 -23.16 -18.28
C GLY A 181 0.03 -24.30 -18.60
N PRO A 182 0.56 -25.52 -18.76
CA PRO A 182 -0.20 -26.68 -19.23
C PRO A 182 -1.33 -27.10 -18.28
N LEU A 183 -1.20 -26.83 -16.97
CA LEU A 183 -2.24 -27.11 -15.98
C LEU A 183 -3.50 -26.29 -16.22
N LEU A 184 -3.35 -25.00 -16.55
CA LEU A 184 -4.50 -24.13 -16.84
C LEU A 184 -5.00 -24.34 -18.27
N ALA A 185 -4.12 -24.66 -19.21
CA ALA A 185 -4.47 -24.89 -20.62
C ALA A 185 -5.43 -26.07 -20.86
N GLN A 186 -5.48 -27.05 -19.95
CA GLN A 186 -6.40 -28.20 -20.05
C GLN A 186 -7.81 -27.93 -19.51
N LEU A 187 -8.02 -26.88 -18.72
CA LEU A 187 -9.29 -26.62 -18.02
C LEU A 187 -10.43 -26.11 -18.93
N PRO A 188 -10.18 -25.18 -19.90
CA PRO A 188 -11.26 -24.49 -20.61
C PRO A 188 -12.27 -25.41 -21.29
N ARG A 189 -11.84 -26.56 -21.82
CA ARG A 189 -12.76 -27.51 -22.46
C ARG A 189 -13.82 -28.05 -21.49
N HIS A 190 -13.42 -28.35 -20.27
CA HIS A 190 -14.34 -28.84 -19.22
C HIS A 190 -15.17 -27.70 -18.65
N GLU A 191 -14.56 -26.51 -18.48
CA GLU A 191 -15.27 -25.32 -18.05
C GLU A 191 -16.40 -24.94 -19.03
N ILE A 192 -16.10 -24.93 -20.33
CA ILE A 192 -17.06 -24.63 -21.41
C ILE A 192 -18.17 -25.68 -21.44
N ALA A 193 -17.84 -26.97 -21.33
CA ALA A 193 -18.82 -28.05 -21.35
C ALA A 193 -19.83 -27.98 -20.20
N ALA A 194 -19.39 -27.58 -18.99
CA ALA A 194 -20.28 -27.37 -17.85
C ALA A 194 -21.17 -26.13 -18.03
N ILE A 195 -20.60 -25.00 -18.51
CA ILE A 195 -21.38 -23.78 -18.76
C ILE A 195 -22.44 -23.99 -19.86
N TRP A 196 -22.15 -24.81 -20.87
CA TRP A 196 -23.13 -25.20 -21.88
C TRP A 196 -24.31 -25.99 -21.29
N GLN A 197 -24.09 -26.75 -20.22
CA GLN A 197 -25.14 -27.44 -19.46
C GLN A 197 -25.88 -26.51 -18.47
N GLY A 198 -25.38 -25.28 -18.27
CA GLY A 198 -25.93 -24.33 -17.32
C GLY A 198 -25.32 -24.45 -15.91
N ASP A 199 -24.26 -25.24 -15.76
CA ASP A 199 -23.64 -25.54 -14.48
C ASP A 199 -22.36 -24.73 -14.25
N VAL A 200 -22.04 -24.52 -12.97
CA VAL A 200 -20.73 -24.02 -12.56
C VAL A 200 -19.72 -25.16 -12.65
N PRO A 201 -18.60 -25.01 -13.37
CA PRO A 201 -17.57 -26.02 -13.47
C PRO A 201 -17.06 -26.50 -12.10
N LEU A 202 -16.93 -27.82 -11.95
CA LEU A 202 -16.42 -28.47 -10.75
C LEU A 202 -15.22 -29.36 -11.09
N PHE A 203 -14.19 -29.26 -10.25
CA PHE A 203 -13.03 -30.12 -10.30
C PHE A 203 -12.79 -30.72 -8.92
N ALA A 204 -12.37 -31.98 -8.89
CA ALA A 204 -12.12 -32.74 -7.68
C ALA A 204 -10.71 -33.35 -7.68
N GLY A 205 -10.20 -33.64 -6.50
CA GLY A 205 -8.92 -34.32 -6.31
C GLY A 205 -8.92 -35.14 -5.03
N ARG A 206 -7.76 -35.71 -4.71
CA ARG A 206 -7.50 -36.36 -3.42
C ARG A 206 -6.28 -35.72 -2.78
N PRO A 207 -6.26 -35.47 -1.46
CA PRO A 207 -5.14 -34.82 -0.80
C PRO A 207 -3.80 -35.51 -1.07
N GLY A 208 -3.77 -36.85 -1.08
CA GLY A 208 -2.55 -37.64 -1.30
C GLY A 208 -2.21 -37.87 -2.78
N SER A 209 -2.94 -37.29 -3.73
CA SER A 209 -2.66 -37.41 -5.17
C SER A 209 -2.39 -36.04 -5.81
N ARG A 210 -1.74 -36.07 -6.97
CA ARG A 210 -1.58 -34.92 -7.87
C ARG A 210 -2.60 -34.95 -9.02
N ASP A 211 -3.47 -35.94 -9.05
CA ASP A 211 -4.49 -36.07 -10.07
C ASP A 211 -5.61 -35.05 -9.86
N LEU A 212 -6.10 -34.49 -10.98
CA LEU A 212 -7.26 -33.62 -11.02
C LEU A 212 -8.34 -34.33 -11.86
N VAL A 213 -9.58 -34.25 -11.41
CA VAL A 213 -10.73 -34.93 -12.03
C VAL A 213 -11.77 -33.88 -12.37
N ALA A 214 -12.27 -33.88 -13.60
CA ALA A 214 -13.39 -33.04 -14.00
C ALA A 214 -14.72 -33.60 -13.48
N ASP A 215 -15.77 -32.80 -13.47
CA ASP A 215 -17.11 -33.22 -13.03
C ASP A 215 -17.66 -34.44 -13.80
N SER A 216 -17.22 -34.63 -15.05
CA SER A 216 -17.53 -35.82 -15.86
C SER A 216 -16.94 -37.14 -15.33
N GLY A 217 -16.09 -37.08 -14.30
CA GLY A 217 -15.29 -38.21 -13.81
C GLY A 217 -14.02 -38.47 -14.62
N GLU A 218 -13.75 -37.66 -15.65
CA GLU A 218 -12.54 -37.74 -16.45
C GLU A 218 -11.31 -37.26 -15.66
N GLN A 219 -10.28 -38.09 -15.59
CA GLN A 219 -8.99 -37.70 -15.04
C GLN A 219 -8.22 -36.85 -16.05
N LEU A 220 -7.81 -35.67 -15.62
CA LEU A 220 -7.05 -34.72 -16.43
C LEU A 220 -5.60 -35.17 -16.60
N PRO A 221 -5.02 -35.04 -17.81
CA PRO A 221 -3.70 -35.58 -18.12
C PRO A 221 -2.53 -34.81 -17.50
N VAL A 222 -2.68 -33.51 -17.21
CA VAL A 222 -1.63 -32.71 -16.58
C VAL A 222 -1.84 -32.70 -15.07
N PRO A 223 -0.93 -33.30 -14.28
CA PRO A 223 -1.07 -33.37 -12.83
C PRO A 223 -0.80 -32.01 -12.17
N LEU A 224 -1.37 -31.82 -10.98
CA LEU A 224 -1.06 -30.72 -10.09
C LEU A 224 0.46 -30.68 -9.81
N PRO A 225 1.08 -29.50 -9.61
CA PRO A 225 2.50 -29.39 -9.27
C PRO A 225 2.84 -30.12 -7.98
N ARG A 226 1.90 -30.11 -7.02
CA ARG A 226 2.04 -30.65 -5.68
C ARG A 226 0.70 -31.17 -5.17
N SER A 227 0.72 -32.23 -4.34
CA SER A 227 -0.47 -32.71 -3.66
C SER A 227 -0.86 -31.80 -2.50
N GLY A 228 -2.16 -31.77 -2.16
CA GLY A 228 -2.66 -30.99 -1.03
C GLY A 228 -2.13 -31.47 0.33
N LEU A 229 -1.92 -32.79 0.46
CA LEU A 229 -1.36 -33.41 1.65
C LEU A 229 0.11 -33.03 1.83
N ASP A 230 0.91 -33.07 0.76
CA ASP A 230 2.32 -32.68 0.87
C ASP A 230 2.46 -31.22 1.27
N ALA A 231 1.59 -30.33 0.78
CA ALA A 231 1.57 -28.93 1.17
C ALA A 231 1.22 -28.77 2.66
N ALA A 232 0.21 -29.49 3.14
CA ALA A 232 -0.17 -29.48 4.55
C ALA A 232 0.95 -30.01 5.46
N LEU A 233 1.63 -31.10 5.07
CA LEU A 233 2.74 -31.67 5.84
C LEU A 233 3.95 -30.75 5.92
N ASP A 234 4.28 -30.05 4.83
CA ASP A 234 5.31 -29.01 4.85
C ASP A 234 4.94 -27.88 5.80
N LYS A 235 3.69 -27.39 5.75
CA LYS A 235 3.22 -26.33 6.65
C LYS A 235 3.31 -26.75 8.12
N ILE A 236 2.89 -27.97 8.44
CA ILE A 236 3.01 -28.58 9.77
C ILE A 236 4.49 -28.67 10.21
N THR A 237 5.40 -28.96 9.27
CA THR A 237 6.85 -29.02 9.52
C THR A 237 7.48 -27.63 9.67
N ALA A 238 6.94 -26.63 9.00
CA ALA A 238 7.44 -25.25 9.07
C ALA A 238 7.00 -24.49 10.33
N LEU A 239 6.04 -25.03 11.10
CA LEU A 239 5.55 -24.35 12.30
C LEU A 239 6.70 -24.02 13.27
N GLY A 240 6.71 -22.79 13.77
CA GLY A 240 7.78 -22.29 14.64
C GLY A 240 7.48 -20.88 15.10
N GLU A 241 8.35 -20.33 15.95
CA GLU A 241 8.14 -19.00 16.54
C GLU A 241 8.07 -17.89 15.47
N VAL A 242 8.92 -17.97 14.45
CA VAL A 242 8.96 -16.99 13.35
C VAL A 242 7.68 -17.06 12.51
N ASP A 243 7.31 -18.24 12.01
CA ASP A 243 6.06 -18.41 11.23
C ASP A 243 4.84 -17.99 12.05
N ARG A 244 4.78 -18.33 13.36
CA ARG A 244 3.68 -17.88 14.23
C ARG A 244 3.58 -16.35 14.28
N GLN A 245 4.70 -15.65 14.50
CA GLN A 245 4.71 -14.18 14.53
C GLN A 245 4.26 -13.58 13.20
N ASP A 246 4.66 -14.16 12.08
CA ASP A 246 4.23 -13.72 10.74
C ASP A 246 2.73 -13.94 10.53
N GLN A 247 2.19 -15.10 10.91
CA GLN A 247 0.74 -15.37 10.83
C GLN A 247 -0.07 -14.46 11.77
N GLU A 248 0.42 -14.19 12.99
CA GLU A 248 -0.21 -13.24 13.93
C GLU A 248 -0.24 -11.82 13.37
N TRP A 249 0.82 -11.39 12.68
CA TRP A 249 0.84 -10.10 12.00
C TRP A 249 -0.22 -10.04 10.89
N ILE A 250 -0.36 -11.10 10.09
CA ILE A 250 -1.39 -11.17 9.03
C ILE A 250 -2.80 -11.13 9.63
N ILE A 251 -3.05 -11.82 10.75
CA ILE A 251 -4.33 -11.74 11.48
C ILE A 251 -4.60 -10.29 11.90
N SER A 252 -3.63 -9.65 12.56
CA SER A 252 -3.77 -8.28 13.05
C SER A 252 -4.00 -7.28 11.91
N ALA A 253 -3.24 -7.42 10.82
CA ALA A 253 -3.31 -6.55 9.65
C ALA A 253 -4.64 -6.70 8.91
N THR A 254 -5.11 -7.93 8.67
CA THR A 254 -6.40 -8.18 7.99
C THR A 254 -7.56 -7.67 8.83
N LEU A 255 -7.57 -7.88 10.14
CA LEU A 255 -8.58 -7.31 11.05
C LEU A 255 -8.58 -5.79 11.06
N ALA A 256 -7.41 -5.18 10.98
CA ALA A 256 -7.29 -3.73 10.92
C ALA A 256 -7.94 -3.12 9.67
N THR A 257 -8.04 -3.86 8.55
CA THR A 257 -8.70 -3.39 7.32
C THR A 257 -10.20 -3.11 7.48
N ARG A 258 -10.84 -3.71 8.49
CA ARG A 258 -12.26 -3.47 8.84
C ARG A 258 -12.48 -2.22 9.68
N ARG A 259 -11.41 -1.63 10.25
CA ARG A 259 -11.55 -0.42 11.07
C ARG A 259 -11.91 0.76 10.15
N PRO A 260 -12.80 1.68 10.59
CA PRO A 260 -13.16 2.84 9.78
C PRO A 260 -11.92 3.64 9.36
N ASP A 261 -11.84 3.98 8.07
CA ASP A 261 -10.77 4.88 7.61
C ASP A 261 -10.98 6.26 8.23
N ARG A 262 -10.10 6.62 9.17
CA ARG A 262 -10.06 7.99 9.74
C ARG A 262 -9.36 8.97 8.79
N GLY A 263 -8.91 8.51 7.62
CA GLY A 263 -8.23 9.31 6.61
C GLY A 263 -6.89 9.83 7.13
N HIS A 264 -6.57 11.09 6.81
CA HIS A 264 -5.35 11.76 7.24
C HIS A 264 -5.49 12.53 8.57
N ARG A 265 -6.47 12.16 9.40
CA ARG A 265 -6.73 12.86 10.67
C ARG A 265 -5.70 12.47 11.73
N GLY A 266 -5.42 13.41 12.63
CA GLY A 266 -4.50 13.19 13.74
C GLY A 266 -4.97 12.05 14.64
N ALA A 267 -4.05 11.17 15.01
CA ALA A 267 -4.32 10.12 15.99
C ALA A 267 -4.58 10.71 17.38
N GLU A 268 -5.28 9.96 18.22
CA GLU A 268 -5.46 10.30 19.63
C GLU A 268 -4.10 10.53 20.31
N PRO A 269 -4.01 11.44 21.30
CA PRO A 269 -2.79 11.65 22.06
C PRO A 269 -2.29 10.34 22.70
N MET A 270 -0.97 10.19 22.73
CA MET A 270 -0.33 9.09 23.43
C MET A 270 -0.62 9.16 24.94
N PRO A 271 -0.97 8.04 25.60
CA PRO A 271 -1.29 8.04 27.02
C PRO A 271 -0.03 8.17 27.89
N GLY A 272 -0.09 8.97 28.95
CA GLY A 272 0.99 9.11 29.93
C GLY A 272 1.86 10.35 29.74
N ARG A 273 2.81 10.57 30.67
CA ARG A 273 3.77 11.69 30.62
C ARG A 273 5.07 11.23 29.98
N VAL A 274 5.35 11.75 28.79
CA VAL A 274 6.68 11.73 28.17
C VAL A 274 7.48 12.92 28.69
N SER A 275 8.72 12.69 29.15
CA SER A 275 9.53 13.68 29.89
C SER A 275 10.25 14.64 28.95
N GLY A 276 10.47 14.26 27.68
CA GLY A 276 10.93 15.16 26.62
C GLY A 276 12.30 15.80 26.86
N ALA A 277 13.17 15.13 27.61
CA ALA A 277 14.56 15.59 27.77
C ALA A 277 15.25 15.62 26.40
N ALA A 278 16.10 16.62 26.15
CA ALA A 278 16.80 16.74 24.89
C ALA A 278 17.55 15.44 24.55
N ALA A 279 17.25 14.88 23.37
CA ALA A 279 17.86 13.65 22.91
C ALA A 279 19.18 13.93 22.20
N GLU A 280 20.23 13.21 22.59
CA GLU A 280 21.48 13.18 21.83
C GLU A 280 21.27 12.50 20.47
N PRO A 281 21.86 13.00 19.37
CA PRO A 281 21.73 12.43 18.03
C PRO A 281 21.99 10.92 17.97
N ASP A 282 22.98 10.42 18.71
CA ASP A 282 23.34 9.00 18.72
C ASP A 282 22.19 8.12 19.22
N ARG A 283 21.37 8.59 20.18
CA ARG A 283 20.21 7.83 20.66
C ARG A 283 19.13 7.69 19.59
N LEU A 284 18.94 8.72 18.76
CA LEU A 284 18.01 8.69 17.63
C LEU A 284 18.48 7.69 16.57
N VAL A 285 19.79 7.67 16.27
CA VAL A 285 20.37 6.69 15.34
C VAL A 285 20.24 5.26 15.87
N VAL A 286 20.51 5.03 17.16
CA VAL A 286 20.32 3.70 17.79
C VAL A 286 18.86 3.25 17.71
N ALA A 287 17.91 4.14 17.98
CA ALA A 287 16.49 3.82 17.81
C ALA A 287 16.14 3.49 16.34
N ALA A 288 16.71 4.23 15.38
CA ALA A 288 16.55 3.93 13.96
C ALA A 288 17.14 2.56 13.58
N CYS A 289 18.30 2.16 14.12
CA CYS A 289 18.85 0.80 13.95
C CYS A 289 17.88 -0.27 14.45
N GLY A 290 17.25 -0.08 15.62
CA GLY A 290 16.26 -1.03 16.14
C GLY A 290 15.04 -1.20 15.23
N LEU A 291 14.61 -0.13 14.53
CA LEU A 291 13.54 -0.21 13.53
C LEU A 291 14.00 -0.87 12.23
N ALA A 292 15.23 -0.58 11.78
CA ALA A 292 15.83 -1.22 10.63
C ALA A 292 16.01 -2.72 10.85
N ASP A 293 16.44 -3.15 12.04
CA ASP A 293 16.57 -4.56 12.38
C ASP A 293 15.22 -5.30 12.30
N GLN A 294 14.13 -4.66 12.74
CA GLN A 294 12.77 -5.20 12.57
C GLN A 294 12.38 -5.31 11.10
N LEU A 295 12.68 -4.28 10.28
CA LEU A 295 12.43 -4.32 8.85
C LEU A 295 13.21 -5.44 8.17
N VAL A 296 14.50 -5.60 8.49
CA VAL A 296 15.31 -6.67 7.90
C VAL A 296 14.82 -8.05 8.35
N ALA A 297 14.45 -8.21 9.62
CA ALA A 297 13.94 -9.47 10.15
C ALA A 297 12.62 -9.90 9.50
N ARG A 298 11.74 -8.94 9.17
CA ARG A 298 10.45 -9.19 8.49
C ARG A 298 10.55 -9.22 6.97
N GLY A 299 11.73 -8.96 6.40
CA GLY A 299 11.94 -9.02 4.97
C GLY A 299 11.87 -10.47 4.51
N ILE A 300 11.05 -10.73 3.49
CA ILE A 300 10.81 -12.05 2.93
C ILE A 300 11.78 -12.25 1.76
N PRO A 301 12.83 -13.09 1.90
CA PRO A 301 13.83 -13.27 0.88
C PRO A 301 13.43 -14.37 -0.12
N ASP A 302 13.67 -14.16 -1.41
CA ASP A 302 13.71 -15.24 -2.40
C ASP A 302 14.65 -14.90 -3.55
N ARG A 303 15.49 -15.87 -3.98
CA ARG A 303 16.36 -15.78 -5.18
C ARG A 303 17.09 -14.43 -5.37
N GLY A 304 17.61 -13.86 -4.28
CA GLY A 304 18.33 -12.58 -4.31
C GLY A 304 17.45 -11.34 -4.16
N LEU A 305 16.12 -11.47 -4.22
CA LEU A 305 15.17 -10.41 -3.91
C LEU A 305 14.79 -10.42 -2.42
N VAL A 306 14.25 -9.29 -1.96
CA VAL A 306 13.52 -9.17 -0.68
C VAL A 306 12.27 -8.35 -0.95
N ASN A 307 11.13 -8.81 -0.44
CA ASN A 307 9.93 -7.99 -0.38
C ASN A 307 9.27 -8.12 1.01
N TRP A 308 8.23 -7.33 1.26
CA TRP A 308 7.48 -7.37 2.51
C TRP A 308 5.99 -7.38 2.24
N LEU A 309 5.23 -7.78 3.25
CA LEU A 309 3.80 -7.52 3.33
C LEU A 309 3.56 -6.15 3.97
N GLY A 310 2.68 -5.37 3.36
CA GLY A 310 2.29 -4.04 3.82
C GLY A 310 0.78 -3.92 3.98
N LEU A 311 0.37 -2.87 4.69
CA LEU A 311 -0.99 -2.36 4.66
C LEU A 311 -1.00 -1.17 3.71
N GLU A 312 -1.76 -1.29 2.62
CA GLU A 312 -1.84 -0.25 1.59
C GLU A 312 -3.27 0.24 1.45
N ARG A 313 -3.43 1.56 1.27
CA ARG A 313 -4.72 2.18 1.01
C ARG A 313 -4.96 2.29 -0.49
N VAL A 314 -5.86 1.47 -1.01
CA VAL A 314 -6.28 1.43 -2.41
C VAL A 314 -7.52 2.32 -2.61
N ASP A 315 -7.60 2.97 -3.78
CA ASP A 315 -8.65 3.92 -4.18
C ASP A 315 -8.96 5.02 -3.14
N SER A 316 -7.96 5.36 -2.32
CA SER A 316 -8.07 6.32 -1.22
C SER A 316 -9.19 6.02 -0.20
N ARG A 317 -9.69 4.78 -0.15
CA ARG A 317 -10.85 4.41 0.67
C ARG A 317 -10.67 3.13 1.45
N GLN A 318 -9.88 2.18 0.94
CA GLN A 318 -9.85 0.84 1.49
C GLN A 318 -8.43 0.38 1.81
N TRP A 319 -8.24 -0.14 3.02
CA TRP A 319 -6.99 -0.75 3.42
C TRP A 319 -6.97 -2.23 3.01
N LEU A 320 -5.88 -2.67 2.41
CA LEU A 320 -5.65 -4.05 2.00
C LEU A 320 -4.28 -4.53 2.50
N VAL A 321 -4.19 -5.83 2.79
CA VAL A 321 -2.90 -6.49 3.04
C VAL A 321 -2.35 -6.98 1.71
N LEU A 322 -1.23 -6.41 1.27
CA LEU A 322 -0.65 -6.68 -0.04
C LEU A 322 0.88 -6.84 0.04
N PRO A 323 1.49 -7.59 -0.89
CA PRO A 323 2.91 -7.44 -1.19
C PRO A 323 3.23 -5.99 -1.53
N MET A 324 4.35 -5.47 -1.03
CA MET A 324 4.72 -4.09 -1.30
C MET A 324 5.08 -3.89 -2.77
N GLY A 325 4.46 -2.88 -3.40
CA GLY A 325 4.83 -2.41 -4.73
C GLY A 325 6.10 -1.55 -4.73
N ALA A 326 6.43 -0.96 -5.87
CA ALA A 326 7.65 -0.15 -6.04
C ALA A 326 7.54 1.30 -5.55
N GLY A 327 6.37 1.75 -5.10
CA GLY A 327 6.15 3.15 -4.75
C GLY A 327 7.08 3.68 -3.66
N LEU A 328 7.35 4.98 -3.66
CA LEU A 328 8.18 5.62 -2.63
C LEU A 328 7.45 5.67 -1.27
N ALA A 329 6.15 6.01 -1.27
CA ALA A 329 5.41 6.20 -0.03
C ALA A 329 5.16 4.90 0.75
N ASN A 330 4.59 3.89 0.09
CA ASN A 330 4.14 2.66 0.75
C ASN A 330 4.84 1.40 0.19
N GLY A 331 5.80 1.56 -0.71
CA GLY A 331 6.47 0.47 -1.42
C GLY A 331 7.91 0.22 -0.98
N TYR A 332 8.53 -0.82 -1.55
CA TYR A 332 9.86 -1.28 -1.18
C TYR A 332 10.96 -0.26 -1.48
N VAL A 333 10.76 0.69 -2.40
CA VAL A 333 11.72 1.77 -2.69
C VAL A 333 11.87 2.70 -1.48
N GLY A 334 10.77 3.02 -0.80
CA GLY A 334 10.82 3.83 0.42
C GLY A 334 11.53 3.12 1.58
N VAL A 335 11.32 1.82 1.71
CA VAL A 335 12.02 0.97 2.70
C VAL A 335 13.52 0.93 2.40
N ALA A 336 13.87 0.66 1.14
CA ALA A 336 15.25 0.66 0.67
C ALA A 336 15.94 2.01 0.92
N LEU A 337 15.28 3.14 0.65
CA LEU A 337 15.83 4.47 0.89
C LEU A 337 16.21 4.67 2.36
N PHE A 338 15.36 4.26 3.30
CA PHE A 338 15.68 4.33 4.73
C PHE A 338 16.86 3.43 5.09
N LEU A 339 16.84 2.17 4.66
CA LEU A 339 17.90 1.21 4.98
C LEU A 339 19.26 1.65 4.40
N ALA A 340 19.30 2.15 3.18
CA ALA A 340 20.53 2.66 2.56
C ALA A 340 21.04 3.94 3.24
N GLN A 341 20.15 4.86 3.60
CA GLN A 341 20.54 6.07 4.33
C GLN A 341 21.09 5.73 5.72
N LEU A 342 20.51 4.75 6.41
CA LEU A 342 21.01 4.27 7.68
C LEU A 342 22.36 3.55 7.52
N ALA A 343 22.55 2.77 6.46
CA ALA A 343 23.80 2.08 6.17
C ALA A 343 24.97 3.09 6.05
N GLU A 344 24.75 4.20 5.33
CA GLU A 344 25.75 5.27 5.17
C GLU A 344 26.10 5.93 6.52
N LEU A 345 25.11 6.20 7.36
CA LEU A 345 25.34 6.87 8.65
C LEU A 345 25.95 5.96 9.72
N SER A 346 25.47 4.71 9.80
CA SER A 346 25.85 3.75 10.84
C SER A 346 27.09 2.93 10.47
N GLY A 347 27.43 2.85 9.19
CA GLY A 347 28.49 1.99 8.66
C GLY A 347 28.15 0.49 8.68
N VAL A 348 26.91 0.10 8.93
CA VAL A 348 26.47 -1.31 8.99
C VAL A 348 26.07 -1.80 7.59
N PRO A 349 26.87 -2.68 6.93
CA PRO A 349 26.67 -3.00 5.51
C PRO A 349 25.36 -3.76 5.21
N ARG A 350 24.90 -4.58 6.15
CA ARG A 350 23.67 -5.39 6.04
C ARG A 350 22.45 -4.58 5.62
N TYR A 351 22.31 -3.34 6.07
CA TYR A 351 21.17 -2.51 5.70
C TYR A 351 21.20 -2.14 4.22
N GLY A 352 22.39 -1.80 3.69
CA GLY A 352 22.58 -1.51 2.26
C GLY A 352 22.37 -2.74 1.37
N GLU A 353 22.80 -3.93 1.82
CA GLU A 353 22.56 -5.19 1.10
C GLU A 353 21.06 -5.48 0.95
N VAL A 354 20.27 -5.30 2.01
CA VAL A 354 18.82 -5.50 1.96
C VAL A 354 18.15 -4.45 1.09
N ALA A 355 18.60 -3.18 1.15
CA ALA A 355 18.11 -2.12 0.27
C ALA A 355 18.34 -2.44 -1.21
N SER A 356 19.53 -2.91 -1.58
CA SER A 356 19.87 -3.33 -2.96
C SER A 356 18.98 -4.47 -3.43
N ARG A 357 18.81 -5.51 -2.61
CA ARG A 357 17.96 -6.67 -2.93
C ARG A 357 16.48 -6.31 -3.08
N ALA A 358 15.99 -5.34 -2.31
CA ALA A 358 14.62 -4.85 -2.40
C ALA A 358 14.32 -4.21 -3.76
N VAL A 359 15.21 -3.36 -4.26
CA VAL A 359 15.03 -2.71 -5.57
C VAL A 359 15.39 -3.61 -6.76
N GLY A 360 15.90 -4.82 -6.53
CA GLY A 360 16.16 -5.81 -7.57
C GLY A 360 14.92 -6.24 -8.37
N ALA A 361 13.70 -5.97 -7.87
CA ALA A 361 12.44 -6.24 -8.57
C ALA A 361 12.08 -5.20 -9.66
N ILE A 362 12.77 -4.05 -9.70
CA ILE A 362 12.48 -2.93 -10.62
C ILE A 362 12.49 -3.34 -12.11
N PRO A 363 13.45 -4.13 -12.62
CA PRO A 363 13.42 -4.57 -14.02
C PRO A 363 12.15 -5.33 -14.40
N ARG A 364 11.58 -6.10 -13.47
CA ARG A 364 10.32 -6.83 -13.73
C ARG A 364 9.13 -5.88 -13.85
N LEU A 365 9.07 -4.88 -12.97
CA LEU A 365 8.07 -3.81 -13.08
C LEU A 365 8.16 -3.13 -14.46
N TYR A 366 9.37 -2.77 -14.91
CA TYR A 366 9.55 -2.15 -16.23
C TYR A 366 9.12 -3.08 -17.36
N GLY A 367 9.39 -4.39 -17.26
CA GLY A 367 8.87 -5.38 -18.18
C GLY A 367 7.33 -5.42 -18.24
N THR A 368 6.64 -5.24 -17.11
CA THR A 368 5.17 -5.16 -17.05
C THR A 368 4.62 -3.86 -17.63
N LEU A 369 5.33 -2.74 -17.44
CA LEU A 369 4.92 -1.43 -17.97
C LEU A 369 5.24 -1.26 -19.47
N ALA A 370 6.23 -2.00 -19.98
CA ALA A 370 6.61 -1.98 -21.38
C ALA A 370 5.40 -2.36 -22.27
N GLY A 371 5.01 -1.44 -23.15
CA GLY A 371 3.85 -1.64 -24.05
C GLY A 371 2.48 -1.50 -23.39
N ARG A 372 2.41 -1.06 -22.12
CA ARG A 372 1.16 -0.85 -21.36
C ARG A 372 0.98 0.61 -20.95
N PRO A 373 0.70 1.53 -21.89
CA PRO A 373 0.53 2.95 -21.60
C PRO A 373 -0.63 3.22 -20.63
N ASP A 374 -1.64 2.35 -20.62
CA ASP A 374 -2.75 2.38 -19.67
C ASP A 374 -2.29 2.22 -18.21
N LEU A 375 -1.35 1.30 -17.94
CA LEU A 375 -0.78 1.12 -16.61
C LEU A 375 0.13 2.28 -16.21
N VAL A 376 0.93 2.80 -17.15
CA VAL A 376 1.78 3.96 -16.92
C VAL A 376 0.95 5.19 -16.55
N ALA A 377 -0.16 5.42 -17.26
CA ALA A 377 -1.11 6.48 -16.95
C ALA A 377 -1.79 6.28 -15.58
N ALA A 378 -2.20 5.05 -15.26
CA ALA A 378 -2.83 4.73 -13.97
C ALA A 378 -1.89 4.96 -12.77
N ILE A 379 -0.59 4.69 -12.91
CA ILE A 379 0.41 4.98 -11.86
C ILE A 379 0.65 6.48 -11.72
N GLY A 380 0.68 7.22 -12.82
CA GLY A 380 0.89 8.67 -12.83
C GLY A 380 2.34 9.10 -12.54
N CYS A 381 2.57 10.41 -12.65
CA CYS A 381 3.91 11.00 -12.52
C CYS A 381 4.28 11.48 -11.10
N GLY A 382 3.37 11.33 -10.12
CA GLY A 382 3.48 11.87 -8.76
C GLY A 382 4.76 11.56 -7.97
N GLY A 383 5.02 12.40 -6.97
CA GLY A 383 6.22 12.33 -6.13
C GLY A 383 6.15 11.31 -4.97
N LEU A 384 4.95 10.98 -4.50
CA LEU A 384 4.75 9.98 -3.43
C LEU A 384 4.13 8.68 -3.97
N HIS A 385 3.09 8.84 -4.78
CA HIS A 385 2.31 7.77 -5.40
C HIS A 385 2.42 7.91 -6.92
N GLY A 386 3.59 7.62 -7.47
CA GLY A 386 3.83 7.72 -8.91
C GLY A 386 5.27 7.44 -9.31
N LEU A 387 5.51 7.47 -10.62
CA LEU A 387 6.80 7.18 -11.24
C LEU A 387 7.88 8.21 -10.89
N GLY A 388 7.48 9.46 -10.57
CA GLY A 388 8.41 10.48 -10.08
C GLY A 388 9.04 10.10 -8.75
N GLY A 389 8.24 9.62 -7.80
CA GLY A 389 8.73 9.13 -6.50
C GLY A 389 9.66 7.91 -6.63
N ILE A 390 9.35 7.00 -7.56
CA ILE A 390 10.20 5.85 -7.88
C ILE A 390 11.56 6.34 -8.41
N ALA A 391 11.56 7.25 -9.40
CA ALA A 391 12.78 7.82 -9.95
C ALA A 391 13.63 8.54 -8.89
N TYR A 392 12.99 9.33 -8.01
CA TYR A 392 13.68 9.97 -6.88
C TYR A 392 14.35 8.95 -5.96
N GLY A 393 13.60 7.92 -5.52
CA GLY A 393 14.14 6.89 -4.65
C GLY A 393 15.32 6.14 -5.27
N LEU A 394 15.22 5.78 -6.56
CA LEU A 394 16.31 5.13 -7.29
C LEU A 394 17.52 6.04 -7.47
N ALA A 395 17.33 7.33 -7.76
CA ALA A 395 18.43 8.28 -7.85
C ALA A 395 19.21 8.35 -6.52
N ARG A 396 18.49 8.51 -5.39
CA ARG A 396 19.09 8.50 -4.06
C ARG A 396 19.81 7.20 -3.74
N LEU A 397 19.20 6.06 -4.07
CA LEU A 397 19.80 4.74 -3.86
C LEU A 397 21.06 4.52 -4.71
N SER A 398 21.08 5.03 -5.94
CA SER A 398 22.27 4.95 -6.80
C SER A 398 23.47 5.67 -6.17
N THR A 399 23.23 6.84 -5.55
CA THR A 399 24.25 7.60 -4.83
C THR A 399 24.66 6.90 -3.53
N LEU A 400 23.70 6.45 -2.71
CA LEU A 400 23.96 5.84 -1.39
C LEU A 400 24.64 4.47 -1.48
N LEU A 401 24.30 3.67 -2.50
CA LEU A 401 24.83 2.31 -2.70
C LEU A 401 26.00 2.27 -3.69
N GLY A 402 26.23 3.33 -4.46
CA GLY A 402 27.29 3.38 -5.47
C GLY A 402 27.09 2.39 -6.63
N ASP A 403 25.84 2.01 -6.93
CA ASP A 403 25.52 0.99 -7.92
C ASP A 403 25.13 1.61 -9.28
N PRO A 404 25.93 1.41 -10.35
CA PRO A 404 25.64 1.96 -11.68
C PRO A 404 24.38 1.36 -12.32
N THR A 405 23.99 0.13 -11.97
CA THR A 405 22.78 -0.50 -12.50
C THR A 405 21.53 0.19 -11.98
N ILE A 406 21.51 0.64 -10.72
CA ILE A 406 20.40 1.45 -10.18
C ILE A 406 20.30 2.80 -10.90
N ARG A 407 21.45 3.38 -11.30
CA ARG A 407 21.46 4.62 -12.10
C ARG A 407 20.83 4.42 -13.48
N GLU A 408 21.04 3.28 -14.12
CA GLU A 408 20.36 2.93 -15.38
C GLU A 408 18.84 2.80 -15.16
N TRP A 409 18.41 2.12 -14.10
CA TRP A 409 16.99 2.02 -13.77
C TRP A 409 16.35 3.37 -13.45
N THR A 410 17.12 4.31 -12.89
CA THR A 410 16.68 5.69 -12.66
C THR A 410 16.35 6.38 -13.97
N ALA A 411 17.18 6.23 -14.99
CA ALA A 411 16.93 6.81 -16.32
C ALA A 411 15.62 6.27 -16.93
N THR A 412 15.39 4.96 -16.85
CA THR A 412 14.13 4.34 -17.31
C THR A 412 12.92 4.82 -16.50
N ALA A 413 13.05 5.04 -15.18
CA ALA A 413 11.97 5.61 -14.37
C ALA A 413 11.59 7.02 -14.84
N VAL A 414 12.58 7.85 -15.22
CA VAL A 414 12.35 9.20 -15.75
C VAL A 414 11.58 9.15 -17.08
N GLU A 415 11.88 8.18 -17.95
CA GLU A 415 11.15 7.98 -19.21
C GLU A 415 9.68 7.61 -18.97
N PHE A 416 9.42 6.67 -18.06
CA PHE A 416 8.06 6.33 -17.67
C PHE A 416 7.34 7.50 -17.00
N ALA A 417 8.00 8.25 -16.11
CA ALA A 417 7.42 9.44 -15.49
C ALA A 417 7.07 10.51 -16.53
N ALA A 418 7.89 10.68 -17.57
CA ALA A 418 7.61 11.57 -18.69
C ALA A 418 6.38 11.11 -19.47
N ALA A 419 6.27 9.82 -19.80
CA ALA A 419 5.10 9.26 -20.48
C ALA A 419 3.82 9.41 -19.64
N ALA A 420 3.90 9.17 -18.33
CA ALA A 420 2.77 9.35 -17.42
C ALA A 420 2.34 10.82 -17.30
N ALA A 421 3.29 11.75 -17.29
CA ALA A 421 2.99 13.18 -17.27
C ALA A 421 2.23 13.66 -18.52
N GLU A 422 2.41 13.00 -19.68
CA GLU A 422 1.66 13.29 -20.90
C GLU A 422 0.20 12.82 -20.85
N ALA A 423 -0.10 11.74 -20.11
CA ALA A 423 -1.44 11.13 -20.03
C ALA A 423 -2.45 11.89 -19.14
N GLU A 424 -2.23 13.20 -18.93
CA GLU A 424 -2.88 14.06 -17.94
C GLU A 424 -2.66 13.57 -16.49
N SER A 425 -2.36 14.48 -15.57
CA SER A 425 -2.12 14.14 -14.16
C SER A 425 -2.71 15.22 -13.27
N SER A 426 -2.94 14.88 -12.00
CA SER A 426 -3.34 15.88 -11.01
C SER A 426 -2.26 16.97 -10.88
N PRO A 427 -2.62 18.19 -10.45
CA PRO A 427 -1.62 19.23 -10.21
C PRO A 427 -0.84 19.01 -8.89
N ASP A 428 -1.30 18.10 -8.03
CA ASP A 428 -0.85 18.03 -6.64
C ASP A 428 0.52 17.36 -6.42
N TRP A 429 0.94 17.33 -5.16
CA TRP A 429 2.24 16.80 -4.75
C TRP A 429 2.27 15.27 -4.70
N ALA A 430 1.20 14.64 -4.21
CA ALA A 430 1.18 13.22 -3.91
C ALA A 430 1.15 12.37 -5.19
N THR A 431 0.25 12.69 -6.12
CA THR A 431 -0.01 11.92 -7.34
C THR A 431 0.35 12.68 -8.62
N GLY A 432 0.68 13.97 -8.51
CA GLY A 432 0.67 14.90 -9.64
C GLY A 432 1.97 15.62 -10.00
N TYR A 433 1.79 16.66 -10.82
CA TYR A 433 2.86 17.46 -11.40
C TYR A 433 3.76 18.15 -10.37
N ALA A 434 3.23 18.59 -9.21
CA ALA A 434 4.07 19.26 -8.21
C ALA A 434 5.07 18.28 -7.56
N GLY A 435 4.66 17.04 -7.34
CA GLY A 435 5.54 15.98 -6.88
C GLY A 435 6.54 15.56 -7.94
N CYS A 436 6.09 15.44 -9.19
CA CYS A 436 6.96 15.16 -10.33
C CYS A 436 8.04 16.25 -10.51
N LEU A 437 7.65 17.53 -10.41
CA LEU A 437 8.56 18.68 -10.47
C LEU A 437 9.67 18.56 -9.42
N ALA A 438 9.30 18.33 -8.16
CA ALA A 438 10.26 18.19 -7.06
C ALA A 438 11.16 16.96 -7.24
N ALA A 439 10.57 15.80 -7.58
CA ALA A 439 11.31 14.57 -7.84
C ALA A 439 12.34 14.76 -8.96
N MET A 440 11.92 15.28 -10.12
CA MET A 440 12.79 15.43 -11.28
C MET A 440 13.90 16.45 -11.07
N THR A 441 13.61 17.53 -10.33
CA THR A 441 14.63 18.50 -9.91
C THR A 441 15.71 17.80 -9.07
N ALA A 442 15.31 16.96 -8.12
CA ALA A 442 16.25 16.21 -7.29
C ALA A 442 17.00 15.12 -8.08
N VAL A 443 16.31 14.38 -8.95
CA VAL A 443 16.92 13.37 -9.83
C VAL A 443 18.00 14.02 -10.71
N HIS A 444 17.72 15.18 -11.31
CA HIS A 444 18.72 15.91 -12.08
C HIS A 444 19.92 16.34 -11.21
N ALA A 445 19.66 16.88 -10.01
CA ALA A 445 20.72 17.32 -9.10
C ALA A 445 21.65 16.17 -8.65
N GLU A 446 21.10 14.97 -8.46
CA GLU A 446 21.81 13.75 -8.09
C GLU A 446 22.59 13.12 -9.25
N THR A 447 21.95 13.01 -10.42
CA THR A 447 22.42 12.14 -11.50
C THR A 447 22.97 12.88 -12.71
N GLY A 448 22.64 14.16 -12.87
CA GLY A 448 22.92 14.96 -14.06
C GLY A 448 22.08 14.57 -15.28
N LEU A 449 20.99 13.82 -15.11
CA LEU A 449 20.13 13.43 -16.24
C LEU A 449 19.36 14.62 -16.80
N GLU A 450 19.68 15.01 -18.04
CA GLU A 450 18.97 16.06 -18.78
C GLU A 450 17.48 15.77 -19.02
N PRO A 451 17.04 14.52 -19.32
CA PRO A 451 15.61 14.22 -19.43
C PRO A 451 14.81 14.55 -18.15
N ALA A 452 15.43 14.44 -16.98
CA ALA A 452 14.80 14.81 -15.72
C ALA A 452 14.64 16.34 -15.62
N ALA A 453 15.67 17.12 -15.92
CA ALA A 453 15.56 18.58 -15.97
C ALA A 453 14.48 19.05 -16.96
N ALA A 454 14.43 18.45 -18.16
CA ALA A 454 13.41 18.76 -19.15
C ALA A 454 11.99 18.44 -18.66
N LEU A 455 11.80 17.32 -17.97
CA LEU A 455 10.50 16.98 -17.38
C LEU A 455 10.13 17.90 -16.21
N ALA A 456 11.09 18.30 -15.38
CA ALA A 456 10.87 19.30 -14.33
C ALA A 456 10.33 20.61 -14.91
N THR A 457 10.97 21.16 -15.95
CA THR A 457 10.50 22.37 -16.63
C THR A 457 9.08 22.20 -17.19
N ARG A 458 8.79 21.09 -17.87
CA ARG A 458 7.43 20.82 -18.38
C ARG A 458 6.37 20.79 -17.27
N CYS A 459 6.70 20.20 -16.11
CA CYS A 459 5.79 20.18 -14.96
C CYS A 459 5.57 21.59 -14.40
N ALA A 460 6.64 22.39 -14.28
CA ALA A 460 6.56 23.78 -13.84
C ALA A 460 5.70 24.64 -14.78
N ASP A 461 5.88 24.50 -16.10
CA ASP A 461 5.09 25.19 -17.13
C ASP A 461 3.59 24.85 -17.02
N ARG A 462 3.27 23.55 -16.88
CA ARG A 462 1.88 23.11 -16.71
C ARG A 462 1.25 23.69 -15.44
N LEU A 463 1.97 23.65 -14.32
CA LEU A 463 1.47 24.18 -13.04
C LEU A 463 1.27 25.71 -13.10
N ALA A 464 2.22 26.44 -13.67
CA ALA A 464 2.10 27.88 -13.84
C ALA A 464 0.92 28.25 -14.75
N GLY A 465 0.74 27.52 -15.86
CA GLY A 465 -0.41 27.67 -16.76
C GLY A 465 -1.75 27.42 -16.05
N MET A 466 -1.86 26.33 -15.29
CA MET A 466 -3.06 26.01 -14.50
C MET A 466 -3.37 27.11 -13.47
N LEU A 467 -2.37 27.58 -12.72
CA LEU A 467 -2.56 28.63 -11.71
C LEU A 467 -2.92 30.00 -12.32
N SER A 468 -2.47 30.28 -13.54
CA SER A 468 -2.81 31.52 -14.25
C SER A 468 -4.28 31.60 -14.67
N THR A 469 -4.93 30.44 -14.84
CA THR A 469 -6.33 30.31 -15.28
C THR A 469 -7.29 29.94 -14.16
N MET A 470 -6.76 29.55 -12.99
CA MET A 470 -7.54 29.15 -11.83
C MET A 470 -8.26 30.34 -11.18
N ASP A 471 -9.57 30.23 -11.03
CA ASP A 471 -10.39 31.18 -10.28
C ASP A 471 -10.16 31.05 -8.76
N ASP A 472 -10.22 32.16 -8.04
CA ASP A 472 -9.94 32.25 -6.60
C ASP A 472 -10.97 31.46 -5.75
N THR A 473 -12.14 31.14 -6.30
CA THR A 473 -13.19 30.32 -5.66
C THR A 473 -12.87 28.81 -5.71
N ALA A 474 -12.28 28.33 -6.81
CA ALA A 474 -11.86 26.93 -6.97
C ALA A 474 -10.68 26.56 -6.05
N ALA A 475 -9.89 27.55 -5.65
CA ALA A 475 -8.75 27.41 -4.74
C ALA A 475 -9.14 27.12 -3.27
N ALA A 476 -10.34 27.51 -2.85
CA ALA A 476 -10.74 27.51 -1.43
C ALA A 476 -10.87 26.10 -0.81
N GLY A 477 -10.97 25.04 -1.62
CA GLY A 477 -11.16 23.66 -1.15
C GLY A 477 -9.91 22.78 -1.07
N ARG A 478 -8.73 23.26 -1.49
CA ARG A 478 -7.51 22.43 -1.62
C ARG A 478 -6.27 23.10 -1.02
N LEU A 479 -6.22 23.24 0.30
CA LEU A 479 -5.13 23.96 0.97
C LEU A 479 -3.95 23.07 1.38
N GLY A 480 -4.14 21.74 1.48
CA GLY A 480 -3.15 20.78 1.97
C GLY A 480 -1.83 20.76 1.19
N PHE A 481 -0.78 20.18 1.79
CA PHE A 481 0.52 20.02 1.14
C PHE A 481 0.51 18.87 0.12
N ALA A 482 0.00 17.71 0.52
CA ALA A 482 0.02 16.51 -0.33
C ALA A 482 -0.93 16.64 -1.54
N ASP A 483 -2.10 17.23 -1.35
CA ASP A 483 -3.18 17.26 -2.34
C ASP A 483 -3.66 18.67 -2.73
N GLY A 484 -2.95 19.71 -2.31
CA GLY A 484 -3.40 21.10 -2.43
C GLY A 484 -2.34 22.12 -2.79
N LEU A 485 -2.74 23.40 -2.70
CA LEU A 485 -1.98 24.57 -3.15
C LEU A 485 -0.71 24.81 -2.35
N ALA A 486 -0.64 24.34 -1.10
CA ALA A 486 0.58 24.45 -0.29
C ALA A 486 1.75 23.68 -0.94
N GLY A 487 1.52 22.44 -1.39
CA GLY A 487 2.56 21.64 -2.05
C GLY A 487 2.90 22.15 -3.44
N ILE A 488 1.89 22.60 -4.21
CA ILE A 488 2.08 23.20 -5.53
C ILE A 488 2.95 24.46 -5.43
N GLY A 489 2.57 25.37 -4.52
CA GLY A 489 3.29 26.61 -4.29
C GLY A 489 4.71 26.38 -3.78
N TRP A 490 4.90 25.39 -2.89
CA TRP A 490 6.23 25.00 -2.39
C TRP A 490 7.12 24.47 -3.51
N ALA A 491 6.62 23.56 -4.35
CA ALA A 491 7.38 22.98 -5.46
C ALA A 491 7.84 24.06 -6.46
N LEU A 492 6.91 24.95 -6.87
CA LEU A 492 7.21 26.06 -7.76
C LEU A 492 8.18 27.08 -7.13
N HIS A 493 8.03 27.37 -5.83
CA HIS A 493 8.94 28.28 -5.12
C HIS A 493 10.38 27.77 -5.16
N ARG A 494 10.57 26.47 -4.86
CA ARG A 494 11.91 25.84 -4.92
C ARG A 494 12.47 25.80 -6.33
N PHE A 495 11.63 25.52 -7.33
CA PHE A 495 12.06 25.51 -8.72
C PHE A 495 12.47 26.91 -9.21
N ALA A 496 11.69 27.94 -8.87
CA ALA A 496 11.94 29.32 -9.26
C ALA A 496 13.28 29.89 -8.73
N ALA A 497 13.86 29.30 -7.67
CA ALA A 497 15.19 29.65 -7.20
C ALA A 497 16.30 29.37 -8.23
N GLN A 498 16.03 28.52 -9.24
CA GLN A 498 16.93 28.23 -10.36
C GLN A 498 16.75 29.19 -11.55
N GLY A 499 15.68 30.01 -11.56
CA GLY A 499 15.32 30.93 -12.63
C GLY A 499 13.82 30.89 -12.97
N GLY A 500 13.33 31.91 -13.69
CA GLY A 500 11.93 32.00 -14.13
C GLY A 500 11.03 32.85 -13.22
N PRO A 501 10.90 34.17 -13.46
CA PRO A 501 10.02 35.05 -12.68
C PRO A 501 8.54 34.63 -12.70
N GLU A 502 8.09 34.00 -13.78
CA GLU A 502 6.75 33.44 -13.95
C GLU A 502 6.44 32.34 -12.93
N TYR A 503 7.40 31.44 -12.65
CA TYR A 503 7.25 30.39 -11.65
C TYR A 503 7.21 30.99 -10.24
N ALA A 504 8.03 32.02 -9.98
CA ALA A 504 8.03 32.74 -8.70
C ALA A 504 6.69 33.45 -8.43
N GLU A 505 6.03 33.99 -9.46
CA GLU A 505 4.72 34.61 -9.32
C GLU A 505 3.61 33.56 -9.11
N ALA A 506 3.63 32.48 -9.90
CA ALA A 506 2.69 31.36 -9.73
C ALA A 506 2.81 30.74 -8.33
N ALA A 507 4.03 30.53 -7.84
CA ALA A 507 4.30 30.09 -6.47
C ALA A 507 3.67 31.03 -5.44
N ARG A 508 3.93 32.34 -5.54
CA ARG A 508 3.36 33.35 -4.62
C ARG A 508 1.84 33.38 -4.65
N ARG A 509 1.21 33.18 -5.82
CA ARG A 509 -0.26 33.08 -5.96
C ARG A 509 -0.79 31.88 -5.18
N ALA A 510 -0.26 30.68 -5.42
CA ALA A 510 -0.69 29.45 -4.75
C ALA A 510 -0.46 29.52 -3.22
N LEU A 511 0.72 29.97 -2.78
CA LEU A 511 1.07 30.07 -1.37
C LEU A 511 0.20 31.06 -0.60
N ARG A 512 -0.17 32.21 -1.20
CA ARG A 512 -1.08 33.20 -0.57
C ARG A 512 -2.49 32.65 -0.39
N GLN A 513 -2.97 31.85 -1.33
CA GLN A 513 -4.27 31.20 -1.24
C GLN A 513 -4.25 30.09 -0.17
N ALA A 514 -3.20 29.26 -0.15
CA ALA A 514 -2.98 28.25 0.90
C ALA A 514 -2.81 28.86 2.31
N GLY A 515 -2.27 30.09 2.38
CA GLY A 515 -1.99 30.81 3.61
C GLY A 515 -3.21 31.40 4.33
N ARG A 516 -4.43 31.27 3.80
CA ARG A 516 -5.65 31.72 4.51
C ARG A 516 -5.86 30.88 5.77
N ARG A 517 -6.23 31.53 6.88
CA ARG A 517 -6.45 30.88 8.18
C ARG A 517 -7.65 29.94 8.07
N ARG A 518 -7.57 28.73 8.64
CA ARG A 518 -8.77 27.91 8.89
C ARG A 518 -9.71 28.69 9.81
N ASP A 519 -11.00 28.53 9.59
CA ASP A 519 -12.03 29.15 10.44
C ASP A 519 -12.04 28.52 11.83
N ALA A 520 -12.46 29.32 12.82
CA ALA A 520 -12.61 28.86 14.20
C ALA A 520 -13.77 27.85 14.27
N GLY A 521 -13.46 26.55 14.28
CA GLY A 521 -14.44 25.47 14.31
C GLY A 521 -13.94 24.15 13.71
N ASP A 522 -12.89 24.19 12.89
CA ASP A 522 -12.28 22.99 12.32
C ASP A 522 -11.55 22.17 13.39
N GLU A 523 -11.68 20.84 13.34
CA GLU A 523 -10.86 19.93 14.16
C GLU A 523 -9.37 20.19 13.88
N ALA A 524 -8.57 20.28 14.94
CA ALA A 524 -7.13 20.55 14.81
C ALA A 524 -6.42 19.38 14.11
N GLU A 525 -5.99 19.61 12.87
CA GLU A 525 -5.18 18.67 12.10
C GLU A 525 -3.75 19.19 12.01
N TYR A 526 -2.81 18.51 12.66
CA TYR A 526 -1.41 18.97 12.69
C TYR A 526 -0.55 18.39 11.56
N GLY A 527 -0.98 17.30 10.90
CA GLY A 527 -0.16 16.51 9.98
C GLY A 527 0.46 17.30 8.81
N TRP A 528 1.53 16.77 8.23
CA TRP A 528 2.19 17.40 7.07
C TRP A 528 1.31 17.41 5.83
N CYS A 529 0.62 16.31 5.53
CA CYS A 529 -0.13 16.15 4.28
C CYS A 529 -1.29 17.16 4.10
N ARG A 530 -2.11 17.40 5.13
CA ARG A 530 -3.29 18.30 5.07
C ARG A 530 -3.36 19.35 6.18
N GLY A 531 -2.54 19.21 7.21
CA GLY A 531 -2.65 19.97 8.45
C GLY A 531 -1.72 21.18 8.56
N ASP A 532 -1.70 21.74 9.76
CA ASP A 532 -0.97 22.97 10.10
C ASP A 532 0.53 22.88 9.82
N ALA A 533 1.15 21.70 9.91
CA ALA A 533 2.56 21.54 9.59
C ALA A 533 2.84 21.84 8.11
N GLY A 534 2.10 21.22 7.19
CA GLY A 534 2.27 21.46 5.75
C GLY A 534 1.96 22.90 5.36
N LEU A 535 0.91 23.48 5.94
CA LEU A 535 0.55 24.89 5.73
C LEU A 535 1.64 25.84 6.25
N THR A 536 2.20 25.55 7.43
CA THR A 536 3.29 26.34 8.02
C THR A 536 4.53 26.31 7.14
N LEU A 537 4.88 25.14 6.60
CA LEU A 537 5.99 24.99 5.68
C LEU A 537 5.77 25.81 4.40
N ALA A 538 4.59 25.73 3.79
CA ALA A 538 4.28 26.55 2.62
C ALA A 538 4.37 28.06 2.92
N ARG A 539 3.88 28.50 4.08
CA ARG A 539 3.91 29.91 4.49
C ARG A 539 5.32 30.44 4.70
N SER A 540 6.28 29.62 5.13
CA SER A 540 7.67 30.07 5.35
C SER A 540 8.37 30.53 4.07
N CYS A 541 7.85 30.19 2.89
CA CYS A 541 8.34 30.67 1.60
C CYS A 541 7.89 32.09 1.23
N LEU A 542 6.91 32.68 1.92
CA LEU A 542 6.41 34.01 1.61
C LEU A 542 7.24 35.09 2.31
N ALA A 543 7.84 35.99 1.53
CA ALA A 543 8.54 37.16 2.06
C ALA A 543 7.57 38.05 2.87
N GLY A 544 7.94 38.38 4.11
CA GLY A 544 7.13 39.23 4.98
C GLY A 544 5.90 38.54 5.58
N ALA A 545 5.79 37.20 5.52
CA ALA A 545 4.88 36.45 6.39
C ALA A 545 5.16 36.92 7.83
N ALA A 546 4.20 37.64 8.43
CA ALA A 546 4.40 38.36 9.68
C ALA A 546 5.07 37.42 10.69
N GLY A 547 6.28 37.75 11.15
CA GLY A 547 7.09 36.85 11.98
C GLY A 547 6.32 36.29 13.18
N ASP A 548 5.33 37.04 13.67
CA ASP A 548 4.43 36.63 14.75
C ASP A 548 3.52 35.44 14.40
N GLU A 549 3.01 35.32 13.17
CA GLU A 549 2.12 34.22 12.76
C GLU A 549 2.91 32.92 12.58
N LEU A 550 4.09 32.99 11.95
CA LEU A 550 4.99 31.84 11.84
C LEU A 550 5.50 31.40 13.23
N ALA A 551 5.89 32.34 14.08
CA ALA A 551 6.28 32.02 15.45
C ALA A 551 5.10 31.47 16.27
N TRP A 552 3.86 31.84 15.96
CA TRP A 552 2.67 31.26 16.57
C TRP A 552 2.44 29.82 16.10
N THR A 553 2.53 29.52 14.80
CA THR A 553 2.37 28.14 14.33
C THR A 553 3.51 27.24 14.80
N VAL A 554 4.75 27.73 14.84
CA VAL A 554 5.88 26.97 15.42
C VAL A 554 5.61 26.60 16.88
N ARG A 555 5.06 27.53 17.69
CA ARG A 555 4.65 27.25 19.08
C ARG A 555 3.49 26.26 19.16
N LEU A 556 2.47 26.43 18.32
CA LEU A 556 1.35 25.49 18.22
C LEU A 556 1.84 24.07 17.94
N LEU A 557 2.76 23.92 16.98
CA LEU A 557 3.39 22.64 16.71
C LEU A 557 4.22 22.21 17.93
N ALA A 558 5.09 23.03 18.50
CA ALA A 558 5.94 22.62 19.62
C ALA A 558 5.17 22.08 20.84
N ASP A 559 4.08 22.73 21.23
CA ASP A 559 3.39 22.55 22.51
C ASP A 559 2.26 21.51 22.48
N ARG A 560 1.89 21.00 21.30
CA ARG A 560 0.85 19.97 21.14
C ARG A 560 1.22 18.65 21.85
N PRO A 561 0.23 17.82 22.24
CA PRO A 561 0.47 16.44 22.66
C PRO A 561 1.15 15.59 21.57
N VAL A 562 1.92 14.56 21.94
CA VAL A 562 2.44 13.60 20.96
C VAL A 562 1.27 12.71 20.48
N PRO A 563 0.95 12.68 19.18
CA PRO A 563 -0.05 11.75 18.65
C PRO A 563 0.45 10.31 18.76
N ARG A 564 -0.48 9.34 18.86
CA ARG A 564 -0.12 7.91 18.78
C ARG A 564 0.51 7.54 17.45
N ASP A 565 0.12 8.19 16.36
CA ASP A 565 0.74 8.00 15.05
C ASP A 565 2.10 8.72 15.01
N LEU A 566 3.18 7.95 14.79
CA LEU A 566 4.54 8.48 14.65
C LEU A 566 4.97 8.66 13.18
N SER A 567 4.09 8.40 12.21
CA SER A 567 4.40 8.42 10.78
C SER A 567 4.84 9.78 10.22
N LEU A 568 5.40 9.76 9.00
CA LEU A 568 5.79 10.94 8.25
C LEU A 568 4.61 11.69 7.61
N CYS A 569 3.51 11.01 7.30
CA CYS A 569 2.40 11.61 6.57
C CYS A 569 1.60 12.61 7.41
N HIS A 570 1.10 12.12 8.55
CA HIS A 570 0.20 12.83 9.44
C HIS A 570 0.50 12.57 10.92
N GLY A 571 1.56 11.82 11.22
CA GLY A 571 2.04 11.55 12.56
C GLY A 571 3.09 12.54 13.06
N GLU A 572 3.66 12.21 14.22
CA GLU A 572 4.59 13.07 14.94
C GLU A 572 5.83 13.46 14.12
N LEU A 573 6.40 12.52 13.36
CA LEU A 573 7.64 12.78 12.62
C LEU A 573 7.42 13.63 11.38
N GLY A 574 6.26 13.54 10.73
CA GLY A 574 5.90 14.47 9.66
C GLY A 574 5.83 15.93 10.14
N ILE A 575 5.34 16.12 11.35
CA ILE A 575 5.24 17.44 11.94
C ILE A 575 6.61 17.93 12.45
N ALA A 576 7.39 17.04 13.07
CA ALA A 576 8.74 17.35 13.52
C ALA A 576 9.69 17.62 12.34
N GLU A 577 9.44 17.04 11.15
CA GLU A 577 10.17 17.35 9.93
C GLU A 577 10.00 18.82 9.53
N VAL A 578 8.79 19.39 9.64
CA VAL A 578 8.59 20.82 9.36
C VAL A 578 9.40 21.71 10.31
N LEU A 579 9.41 21.39 11.61
CA LEU A 579 10.27 22.10 12.58
C LEU A 579 11.76 21.93 12.24
N THR A 580 12.14 20.78 11.70
CA THR A 580 13.51 20.49 11.26
C THR A 580 13.89 21.36 10.08
N VAL A 581 13.05 21.47 9.05
CA VAL A 581 13.28 22.31 7.87
C VAL A 581 13.36 23.79 8.24
N LEU A 582 12.44 24.28 9.07
CA LEU A 582 12.47 25.69 9.53
C LEU A 582 13.74 26.00 10.34
N SER A 583 14.22 25.02 11.12
CA SER A 583 15.45 25.18 11.90
C SER A 583 16.71 25.21 11.05
N THR A 584 16.83 24.37 10.01
CA THR A 584 18.02 24.34 9.13
C THR A 584 18.09 25.58 8.24
N GLN A 585 16.93 26.09 7.81
CA GLN A 585 16.84 27.33 7.04
C GLN A 585 17.01 28.61 7.88
N SER A 586 17.16 28.48 9.20
CA SER A 586 17.26 29.62 10.14
C SER A 586 16.09 30.62 10.03
N VAL A 587 14.89 30.12 9.71
CA VAL A 587 13.70 30.96 9.48
C VAL A 587 13.07 31.40 10.80
N ASP A 588 13.09 30.55 11.83
CA ASP A 588 12.57 30.86 13.16
C ASP A 588 13.53 30.39 14.28
N PRO A 589 13.93 31.26 15.23
CA PRO A 589 14.82 30.89 16.34
C PRO A 589 14.23 29.84 17.29
N GLY A 590 12.91 29.76 17.43
CA GLY A 590 12.20 28.80 18.28
C GLY A 590 12.15 27.39 17.69
N ALA A 591 12.21 27.24 16.36
CA ALA A 591 12.14 25.96 15.66
C ALA A 591 13.23 24.98 16.11
N ALA A 592 14.47 25.44 16.35
CA ALA A 592 15.57 24.58 16.80
C ALA A 592 15.38 24.05 18.24
N ALA A 593 14.78 24.85 19.12
CA ALA A 593 14.43 24.41 20.48
C ALA A 593 13.25 23.44 20.44
N ALA A 594 12.22 23.75 19.65
CA ALA A 594 11.07 22.89 19.43
C ALA A 594 11.49 21.52 18.87
N ARG A 595 12.33 21.49 17.82
CA ARG A 595 12.89 20.27 17.24
C ARG A 595 13.56 19.38 18.28
N ARG A 596 14.46 19.93 19.10
CA ARG A 596 15.18 19.19 20.16
C ARG A 596 14.22 18.61 21.20
N ARG A 597 13.21 19.37 21.61
CA ARG A 597 12.18 18.90 22.54
C ARG A 597 11.36 17.77 21.92
N ARG A 598 10.89 17.93 20.68
CA ARG A 598 10.10 16.89 19.98
C ARG A 598 10.91 15.60 19.80
N ALA A 599 12.20 15.69 19.48
CA ALA A 599 13.07 14.52 19.37
C ALA A 599 13.13 13.70 20.67
N GLY A 600 13.24 14.36 21.84
CA GLY A 600 13.15 13.70 23.14
C GLY A 600 11.81 13.01 23.37
N LEU A 601 10.71 13.69 23.03
CA LEU A 601 9.37 13.15 23.17
C LEU A 601 9.12 11.92 22.27
N VAL A 602 9.64 11.92 21.05
CA VAL A 602 9.56 10.77 20.13
C VAL A 602 10.35 9.58 20.67
N LEU A 603 11.55 9.78 21.20
CA LEU A 603 12.31 8.69 21.81
C LEU A 603 11.60 8.10 23.02
N ASP A 604 11.08 8.94 23.92
CA ASP A 604 10.29 8.47 25.06
C ASP A 604 9.07 7.67 24.57
N ALA A 605 8.36 8.17 23.55
CA ALA A 605 7.21 7.48 22.95
C ALA A 605 7.58 6.08 22.45
N ILE A 606 8.65 5.95 21.66
CA ILE A 606 9.12 4.66 21.13
C ILE A 606 9.58 3.74 22.26
N GLN A 607 10.29 4.28 23.27
CA GLN A 607 10.81 3.49 24.38
C GLN A 607 9.70 2.90 25.26
N TRP A 608 8.67 3.69 25.58
CA TRP A 608 7.62 3.29 26.52
C TRP A 608 6.45 2.56 25.87
N HIS A 609 6.17 2.86 24.60
CA HIS A 609 4.97 2.36 23.91
C HIS A 609 5.26 1.58 22.62
N GLY A 610 6.52 1.53 22.18
CA GLY A 610 6.89 0.99 20.88
C GLY A 610 6.57 1.96 19.72
N PRO A 611 7.01 1.62 18.49
CA PRO A 611 6.59 2.37 17.31
C PRO A 611 5.09 2.19 17.07
N SER A 612 4.45 3.20 16.48
CA SER A 612 3.04 3.15 16.10
C SER A 612 2.86 3.85 14.75
N CYS A 613 2.35 3.10 13.78
CA CYS A 613 2.25 3.50 12.39
C CYS A 613 0.97 4.29 12.09
N GLY A 614 0.97 5.03 10.97
CA GLY A 614 -0.18 5.75 10.42
C GLY A 614 -1.16 4.84 9.67
N THR A 615 -1.30 3.61 10.15
CA THR A 615 -2.17 2.55 9.62
C THR A 615 -3.33 2.32 10.58
N PRO A 616 -4.44 1.70 10.12
CA PRO A 616 -5.55 1.37 11.01
C PRO A 616 -5.07 0.52 12.20
N GLY A 617 -5.49 0.89 13.41
CA GLY A 617 -5.05 0.21 14.63
C GLY A 617 -3.57 0.39 15.00
N GLY A 618 -2.80 1.20 14.27
CA GLY A 618 -1.36 1.37 14.49
C GLY A 618 -0.53 0.14 14.10
N VAL A 619 -1.08 -0.75 13.26
CA VAL A 619 -0.41 -2.00 12.84
C VAL A 619 0.93 -1.68 12.18
N LEU A 620 2.00 -2.27 12.73
CA LEU A 620 3.35 -2.06 12.25
C LEU A 620 3.48 -2.49 10.78
N THR A 621 3.73 -1.54 9.88
CA THR A 621 3.89 -1.79 8.45
C THR A 621 5.24 -1.25 7.96
N PRO A 622 5.85 -1.81 6.91
CA PRO A 622 7.22 -1.41 6.55
C PRO A 622 7.37 -0.01 5.93
N GLY A 623 6.35 0.51 5.25
CA GLY A 623 6.42 1.67 4.33
C GLY A 623 7.03 2.98 4.88
N LEU A 624 7.37 3.89 3.97
CA LEU A 624 8.02 5.17 4.30
C LEU A 624 7.03 6.22 4.81
N LEU A 625 5.83 6.33 4.25
CA LEU A 625 4.95 7.46 4.54
C LEU A 625 4.14 7.23 5.82
N THR A 626 3.66 5.99 6.01
CA THR A 626 2.82 5.58 7.15
C THR A 626 3.46 4.52 8.05
N GLY A 627 4.64 3.99 7.68
CA GLY A 627 5.23 2.80 8.31
C GLY A 627 6.54 3.04 9.07
N LEU A 628 7.18 1.92 9.42
CA LEU A 628 8.42 1.84 10.19
C LEU A 628 9.61 2.49 9.48
N ALA A 629 9.73 2.37 8.15
CA ALA A 629 10.80 3.05 7.41
C ALA A 629 10.67 4.57 7.54
N GLY A 630 9.45 5.09 7.56
CA GLY A 630 9.17 6.50 7.83
C GLY A 630 9.60 6.94 9.21
N ILE A 631 9.24 6.13 10.20
CA ILE A 631 9.60 6.42 11.59
C ILE A 631 11.13 6.44 11.73
N GLY A 632 11.81 5.43 11.20
CA GLY A 632 13.27 5.37 11.16
C GLY A 632 13.89 6.57 10.43
N TYR A 633 13.40 6.91 9.24
CA TYR A 633 13.91 8.04 8.46
C TYR A 633 13.71 9.38 9.18
N GLY A 634 12.56 9.58 9.83
CA GLY A 634 12.30 10.77 10.64
C GLY A 634 13.24 10.91 11.84
N LEU A 635 13.63 9.79 12.48
CA LEU A 635 14.65 9.82 13.53
C LEU A 635 16.01 10.25 12.99
N LEU A 636 16.41 9.76 11.81
CA LEU A 636 17.64 10.19 11.14
C LEU A 636 17.61 11.68 10.79
N ARG A 637 16.48 12.19 10.33
CA ARG A 637 16.26 13.63 10.07
C ARG A 637 16.40 14.48 11.32
N LEU A 638 15.81 14.05 12.44
CA LEU A 638 15.94 14.74 13.72
C LEU A 638 17.37 14.74 14.25
N ALA A 639 18.14 13.68 13.98
CA ALA A 639 19.51 13.52 14.42
C ALA A 639 20.50 14.35 13.58
N MET A 640 20.40 14.27 12.25
CA MET A 640 21.45 14.73 11.33
C MET A 640 20.85 15.40 10.08
N ALA A 641 20.01 16.42 10.28
CA ALA A 641 19.31 17.12 9.20
C ALA A 641 20.20 17.71 8.09
N GLU A 642 21.48 17.98 8.39
CA GLU A 642 22.47 18.50 7.44
C GLU A 642 23.04 17.42 6.51
N ARG A 643 22.94 16.14 6.89
CA ARG A 643 23.45 14.99 6.12
C ARG A 643 22.34 14.16 5.48
N VAL A 644 21.16 14.14 6.11
CA VAL A 644 20.01 13.34 5.70
C VAL A 644 19.01 14.27 5.03
N PRO A 645 18.80 14.24 3.72
CA PRO A 645 17.87 15.16 3.08
C PRO A 645 16.41 14.82 3.37
N SER A 646 15.49 15.77 3.21
CA SER A 646 14.08 15.51 3.44
C SER A 646 13.47 14.63 2.35
N ALA A 647 13.13 13.37 2.67
CA ALA A 647 12.37 12.51 1.77
C ALA A 647 10.93 12.99 1.56
N LEU A 648 10.32 13.68 2.55
CA LEU A 648 8.98 14.28 2.40
C LEU A 648 8.96 15.42 1.39
N LEU A 649 10.07 16.15 1.26
CA LEU A 649 10.23 17.27 0.34
C LEU A 649 11.03 16.91 -0.92
N LEU A 650 11.35 15.61 -1.08
CA LEU A 650 12.10 15.06 -2.20
C LEU A 650 13.42 15.79 -2.43
N GLU A 651 14.18 16.03 -1.36
CA GLU A 651 15.45 16.75 -1.47
C GLU A 651 16.58 15.83 -1.98
N PRO A 652 17.48 16.35 -2.84
CA PRO A 652 18.71 15.65 -3.19
C PRO A 652 19.72 15.68 -2.03
N ALA A 653 20.77 14.90 -2.14
CA ALA A 653 21.95 14.91 -1.30
C ALA A 653 22.57 16.31 -1.26
N SER A 654 22.96 16.74 -0.07
CA SER A 654 23.72 17.97 0.12
C SER A 654 25.10 17.79 -0.52
N ARG A 655 25.45 18.62 -1.50
CA ARG A 655 26.80 18.65 -2.08
C ARG A 655 27.73 19.26 -1.02
N PHE A 656 28.62 18.45 -0.45
CA PHE A 656 29.71 18.91 0.41
C PHE A 656 30.88 19.43 -0.42
#